data_AF-A0A674AMM6-F1
#
_entry.id   AF-A0A674AMM6-F1
#
_cell.length_a   1.000
_cell.length_b   1.000
_cell.length_c   1.000
_cell.angle_alpha   90.00
_cell.angle_beta   90.00
_cell.angle_gamma   90.00
#
_symmetry.space_group_name_H-M   'P 1'
#
loop_
_entity.id
_entity.type
_entity.pdbx_description
1 polymer ?
#
loop_
_entity_poly.entity_id
_entity_poly.type
_entity_poly.pdbx_seq_one_letter_code
_entity_poly.pdbx_strand_id
1 'polypeptide(L)'
;MYSVLISSNGLRPKKQYPRLLKCTVSMHHSHQKCMMPVMDEQDTHQERNRDNRECISVHVGQAGAQMGNACWELYCLEHGIQPDGQMPSDKTIGGGDDSFNTFFSETGAGKHVPRAVFVDLEPTVIDEVRTGTYRQLFHPEQLITGKEDAANNYARGHYTIGKEIIDLVLDRIRKLADQCTGLQGFLVFHSFGGGTGSGFTSLLMERLSVDYGKKSKLEFSIYPAPQVSTAVVEPYNSILTTHTTLEHSDCAFMVDNEAIYDICRRNLDIERPTYTNLNRLIGQIVSSITASLRFDGALNVDLTEFQTNLVPYPRIHFPLATYAPVISAEKAYHEQLSVSEITNACFEPANQMVKCDPRHGKYMACCLLFRGDVVPKDVNAAIATIKTKRSIQFVDWCPTGFKVGINYQPPTVVPGGDLAKVQRAVCMLSNTTAVAEAWARLDHKFDLMYAKRAFVHWYVGEGMEEGEFSEAREDMAALEKDYEERECISIHMGQAGVQIGNACWELYCLEHGILPDGQMPSDKSTGRADNSFNTFFSETGAGKHVPRAVFVDLEPTVNDEVRTGTYHQLLHPEQLITGKEDASNNYARGDYTIGKEIIDLVLDRFRKLGDQCTGLQGFLVFHSFGGGTGSGFTSLLVERLSVDYSKKSKLEVSIFLFIYFISPLFNQVGKLRTSSHLQLRPCQDKAKQFDNIQQHRVTHGVKQTYSQ
;
A
#
# COMPACT_ATOMS: atom_id res chain seq x y z
N MET A 1 1.68 -25.04 -2.26
CA MET A 1 2.71 -25.54 -3.19
C MET A 1 3.82 -24.49 -3.21
N TYR A 2 4.95 -24.74 -2.54
CA TYR A 2 6.24 -24.11 -2.83
C TYR A 2 7.30 -25.13 -2.42
N SER A 3 7.73 -25.92 -3.41
CA SER A 3 8.88 -26.81 -3.31
C SER A 3 10.11 -26.00 -3.70
N VAL A 4 11.13 -26.01 -2.85
CA VAL A 4 12.48 -25.64 -3.27
C VAL A 4 13.25 -26.92 -3.49
N LEU A 5 13.52 -27.18 -4.78
CA LEU A 5 14.51 -28.13 -5.27
C LEU A 5 15.89 -27.77 -4.70
N ILE A 6 16.50 -28.69 -3.94
CA ILE A 6 17.94 -28.69 -3.75
C ILE A 6 18.49 -29.99 -4.33
N SER A 7 19.23 -29.80 -5.42
CA SER A 7 20.04 -30.77 -6.14
C SER A 7 20.99 -31.53 -5.21
N SER A 8 20.98 -32.85 -5.35
CA SER A 8 21.97 -33.77 -4.83
C SER A 8 23.27 -33.66 -5.62
N ASN A 9 24.37 -33.26 -4.96
CA ASN A 9 25.71 -33.67 -5.35
C ASN A 9 26.62 -33.66 -4.11
N GLY A 10 26.92 -34.85 -3.62
CA GLY A 10 28.02 -35.06 -2.69
C GLY A 10 29.30 -35.33 -3.47
N LEU A 11 30.44 -34.80 -2.99
CA LEU A 11 31.74 -35.49 -2.93
C LEU A 11 32.84 -34.60 -2.28
N ARG A 12 33.11 -34.90 -1.00
CA ARG A 12 34.43 -34.97 -0.31
C ARG A 12 35.29 -33.71 -0.02
N PRO A 13 36.17 -33.78 1.02
CA PRO A 13 36.62 -32.65 1.83
C PRO A 13 38.11 -32.31 1.67
N LYS A 14 38.54 -31.10 2.13
CA LYS A 14 39.81 -30.85 2.88
C LYS A 14 40.14 -29.37 3.11
N LYS A 15 40.53 -29.07 4.37
CA LYS A 15 41.46 -28.01 4.89
C LYS A 15 41.00 -26.54 4.68
N GLN A 16 41.16 -25.57 5.58
CA GLN A 16 42.09 -25.34 6.71
C GLN A 16 41.55 -24.14 7.54
N TYR A 17 41.61 -24.19 8.87
CA TYR A 17 41.46 -23.04 9.80
C TYR A 17 42.66 -22.06 9.65
N PRO A 18 42.62 -20.74 10.01
CA PRO A 18 42.30 -20.32 11.39
C PRO A 18 41.75 -18.88 11.69
N ARG A 19 41.28 -18.77 12.95
CA ARG A 19 41.33 -17.64 13.92
C ARG A 19 40.26 -16.53 13.92
N LEU A 20 39.37 -16.70 14.91
CA LEU A 20 38.64 -15.68 15.66
C LEU A 20 39.54 -14.53 16.18
N LEU A 21 39.04 -13.29 16.05
CA LEU A 21 39.43 -12.16 16.89
C LEU A 21 38.20 -11.66 17.66
N LYS A 22 38.24 -11.86 18.97
CA LYS A 22 37.36 -11.22 19.96
C LYS A 22 37.74 -9.73 20.05
N CYS A 23 36.77 -8.83 19.98
CA CYS A 23 36.95 -7.43 20.35
C CYS A 23 36.18 -7.13 21.64
N THR A 24 36.94 -6.82 22.68
CA THR A 24 36.49 -6.39 24.01
C THR A 24 36.41 -4.86 24.01
N VAL A 25 35.31 -4.31 24.51
CA VAL A 25 35.10 -2.85 24.67
C VAL A 25 35.95 -2.32 25.83
N SER A 26 36.67 -1.22 25.60
CA SER A 26 37.33 -0.42 26.62
C SER A 26 37.00 1.06 26.37
N MET A 27 36.42 1.72 27.38
CA MET A 27 36.21 3.16 27.43
C MET A 27 37.51 3.88 27.79
N HIS A 28 37.90 4.89 27.01
CA HIS A 28 38.67 6.03 27.52
C HIS A 28 38.40 7.31 26.74
N HIS A 29 38.16 8.39 27.49
CA HIS A 29 38.08 9.77 27.03
C HIS A 29 39.42 10.29 26.49
N SER A 30 39.40 11.06 25.40
CA SER A 30 40.21 12.27 25.24
C SER A 30 39.83 13.07 23.97
N HIS A 31 39.83 14.39 24.11
CA HIS A 31 39.65 15.38 23.06
C HIS A 31 40.69 15.28 21.93
N GLN A 32 40.29 15.42 20.65
CA GLN A 32 40.96 16.32 19.70
C GLN A 32 40.27 16.42 18.31
N LYS A 33 40.01 17.68 17.93
CA LYS A 33 40.14 18.31 16.61
C LYS A 33 39.52 17.68 15.35
N CYS A 34 38.55 18.45 14.85
CA CYS A 34 38.08 18.55 13.46
C CYS A 34 39.21 18.45 12.42
N MET A 35 39.14 17.46 11.54
CA MET A 35 39.76 17.44 10.21
C MET A 35 38.78 16.76 9.25
N MET A 36 38.33 17.50 8.25
CA MET A 36 37.57 16.97 7.12
C MET A 36 38.45 15.99 6.33
N PRO A 37 37.95 14.83 5.90
CA PRO A 37 38.68 14.00 4.96
C PRO A 37 38.53 14.57 3.55
N VAL A 38 39.68 14.81 2.93
CA VAL A 38 39.85 15.11 1.50
C VAL A 38 39.30 13.92 0.70
N MET A 39 38.38 14.21 -0.22
CA MET A 39 37.77 13.22 -1.12
C MET A 39 38.82 12.62 -2.06
N ASP A 40 38.91 11.29 -2.10
CA ASP A 40 39.71 10.53 -3.05
C ASP A 40 39.08 10.58 -4.45
N GLU A 41 39.90 10.77 -5.48
CA GLU A 41 39.51 10.93 -6.89
C GLU A 41 38.80 9.70 -7.52
N GLN A 42 38.61 8.61 -6.77
CA GLN A 42 37.97 7.38 -7.26
C GLN A 42 36.43 7.35 -7.13
N ASP A 43 35.82 8.21 -6.33
CA ASP A 43 34.35 8.32 -6.25
C ASP A 43 33.74 9.09 -7.44
N THR A 44 34.55 9.81 -8.22
CA THR A 44 34.08 10.59 -9.38
C THR A 44 33.66 9.75 -10.59
N HIS A 45 33.89 8.43 -10.58
CA HIS A 45 33.46 7.53 -11.65
C HIS A 45 32.14 6.80 -11.36
N GLN A 46 31.68 6.75 -10.11
CA GLN A 46 30.36 6.23 -9.76
C GLN A 46 29.26 7.29 -9.79
N GLU A 47 29.60 8.58 -9.63
CA GLU A 47 28.64 9.68 -9.80
C GLU A 47 28.32 9.97 -11.28
N ARG A 48 29.26 9.70 -12.20
CA ARG A 48 29.12 9.95 -13.65
C ARG A 48 28.19 9.02 -14.43
N ASN A 49 27.53 8.07 -13.76
CA ASN A 49 26.61 7.11 -14.40
C ASN A 49 25.15 7.29 -13.93
N ARG A 50 24.83 8.44 -13.30
CA ARG A 50 23.49 8.79 -12.81
C ARG A 50 22.58 9.45 -13.84
N ASP A 51 23.10 9.80 -15.01
CA ASP A 51 22.52 10.87 -15.83
C ASP A 51 21.47 10.43 -16.85
N ASN A 52 21.30 9.14 -17.15
CA ASN A 52 20.28 8.72 -18.12
C ASN A 52 19.13 7.94 -17.46
N ARG A 53 18.04 8.69 -17.22
CA ARG A 53 16.82 8.28 -16.52
C ARG A 53 15.60 8.39 -17.45
N GLU A 54 15.66 7.79 -18.64
CA GLU A 54 14.60 7.98 -19.62
C GLU A 54 13.28 7.32 -19.17
N CYS A 55 12.16 8.00 -19.43
CA CYS A 55 10.81 7.55 -19.12
C CYS A 55 9.95 7.61 -20.39
N ILE A 56 9.18 6.56 -20.65
CA ILE A 56 8.24 6.54 -21.78
C ILE A 56 6.83 6.78 -21.26
N SER A 57 6.15 7.77 -21.81
CA SER A 57 4.74 8.02 -21.47
C SER A 57 3.82 7.38 -22.50
N VAL A 58 2.86 6.59 -22.06
CA VAL A 58 1.85 5.94 -22.92
C VAL A 58 0.48 6.51 -22.58
N HIS A 59 -0.20 7.08 -23.56
CA HIS A 59 -1.49 7.74 -23.41
C HIS A 59 -2.55 6.90 -24.12
N VAL A 60 -3.51 6.35 -23.36
CA VAL A 60 -4.47 5.36 -23.87
C VAL A 60 -5.91 5.90 -23.83
N GLY A 61 -6.56 5.86 -24.98
CA GLY A 61 -7.94 6.30 -25.19
C GLY A 61 -8.11 7.82 -25.12
N GLN A 62 -9.34 8.29 -25.33
CA GLN A 62 -9.69 9.71 -25.34
C GLN A 62 -9.18 10.48 -24.12
N ALA A 63 -9.46 9.99 -22.90
CA ALA A 63 -9.07 10.68 -21.67
C ALA A 63 -7.55 10.77 -21.54
N GLY A 64 -6.84 9.66 -21.77
CA GLY A 64 -5.38 9.62 -21.73
C GLY A 64 -4.75 10.56 -22.77
N ALA A 65 -5.25 10.55 -24.01
CA ALA A 65 -4.75 11.42 -25.06
C ALA A 65 -4.96 12.92 -24.77
N GLN A 66 -6.14 13.30 -24.28
CA GLN A 66 -6.43 14.70 -23.94
C GLN A 66 -5.64 15.19 -22.72
N MET A 67 -5.47 14.35 -21.69
CA MET A 67 -4.57 14.64 -20.57
C MET A 67 -3.12 14.76 -21.04
N GLY A 68 -2.67 13.84 -21.90
CA GLY A 68 -1.35 13.83 -22.49
C GLY A 68 -1.05 15.14 -23.24
N ASN A 69 -1.99 15.62 -24.05
CA ASN A 69 -1.85 16.91 -24.74
C ASN A 69 -1.60 18.08 -23.77
N ALA A 70 -2.38 18.16 -22.69
CA ALA A 70 -2.21 19.21 -21.68
C ALA A 70 -0.87 19.07 -20.92
N CYS A 71 -0.44 17.83 -20.64
CA CYS A 71 0.84 17.58 -19.98
C CYS A 71 2.03 17.97 -20.86
N TRP A 72 2.03 17.57 -22.13
CA TRP A 72 3.12 17.88 -23.05
C TRP A 72 3.18 19.34 -23.46
N GLU A 73 2.02 20.02 -23.57
CA GLU A 73 1.97 21.49 -23.70
C GLU A 73 2.71 22.15 -22.53
N LEU A 74 2.41 21.73 -21.30
CA LEU A 74 3.05 22.26 -20.10
C LEU A 74 4.55 21.92 -20.04
N TYR A 75 4.95 20.70 -20.38
CA TYR A 75 6.36 20.32 -20.43
C TYR A 75 7.15 21.16 -21.43
N CYS A 76 6.58 21.42 -22.61
CA CYS A 76 7.23 22.29 -23.60
C CYS A 76 7.43 23.71 -23.05
N LEU A 77 6.41 24.26 -22.38
CA LEU A 77 6.50 25.59 -21.77
C LEU A 77 7.51 25.67 -20.62
N GLU A 78 7.59 24.62 -19.79
CA GLU A 78 8.54 24.55 -18.68
C GLU A 78 9.99 24.45 -19.14
N HIS A 79 10.25 23.75 -20.26
CA HIS A 79 11.59 23.59 -20.83
C HIS A 79 11.92 24.62 -21.92
N GLY A 80 10.99 25.50 -22.29
CA GLY A 80 11.19 26.50 -23.35
C GLY A 80 11.25 25.91 -24.76
N ILE A 81 10.68 24.72 -24.96
CA ILE A 81 10.57 24.03 -26.25
C ILE A 81 9.39 24.62 -27.02
N GLN A 82 9.63 25.01 -28.27
CA GLN A 82 8.62 25.55 -29.15
C GLN A 82 7.72 24.42 -29.71
N PRO A 83 6.51 24.74 -30.21
CA PRO A 83 5.60 23.73 -30.76
C PRO A 83 6.13 22.93 -31.96
N ASP A 84 7.18 23.41 -32.63
CA ASP A 84 7.90 22.72 -33.70
C ASP A 84 9.01 21.78 -33.20
N GLY A 85 9.24 21.75 -31.88
CA GLY A 85 10.27 20.97 -31.20
C GLY A 85 11.64 21.65 -31.14
N GLN A 86 11.77 22.90 -31.60
CA GLN A 86 13.02 23.65 -31.50
C GLN A 86 13.17 24.26 -30.09
N MET A 87 14.41 24.29 -29.58
CA MET A 87 14.74 24.90 -28.30
C MET A 87 15.83 25.97 -28.51
N PRO A 88 15.46 27.24 -28.72
CA PRO A 88 16.44 28.31 -29.00
C PRO A 88 17.44 28.57 -27.86
N SER A 89 17.12 28.15 -26.65
CA SER A 89 17.95 28.27 -25.46
C SER A 89 19.03 27.19 -25.36
N ASP A 90 18.88 26.08 -26.08
CA ASP A 90 19.87 25.01 -26.09
C ASP A 90 21.04 25.40 -27.00
N LYS A 91 22.22 25.53 -26.40
CA LYS A 91 23.48 25.89 -27.10
C LYS A 91 24.34 24.66 -27.39
N THR A 92 23.88 23.48 -27.00
CA THR A 92 24.61 22.21 -26.98
C THR A 92 23.88 21.18 -27.82
N ILE A 93 23.67 21.48 -29.10
CA ILE A 93 23.17 20.51 -30.08
C ILE A 93 24.08 19.27 -30.05
N GLY A 94 23.56 18.12 -29.61
CA GLY A 94 24.30 16.87 -29.44
C GLY A 94 25.06 16.68 -28.12
N GLY A 95 24.80 17.54 -27.11
CA GLY A 95 25.28 17.36 -25.73
C GLY A 95 24.20 16.69 -24.87
N GLY A 96 24.27 15.36 -24.74
CA GLY A 96 23.21 14.54 -24.15
C GLY A 96 22.99 14.61 -22.62
N ASP A 97 23.55 15.59 -21.91
CA ASP A 97 23.62 15.56 -20.43
C ASP A 97 22.59 16.46 -19.70
N ASP A 98 21.64 17.07 -20.41
CA ASP A 98 20.61 17.91 -19.76
C ASP A 98 19.45 17.07 -19.18
N SER A 99 18.97 17.46 -18.00
CA SER A 99 17.96 16.72 -17.20
C SER A 99 16.61 16.52 -17.89
N PHE A 100 16.32 17.21 -18.99
CA PHE A 100 15.09 17.07 -19.76
C PHE A 100 15.14 15.97 -20.84
N ASN A 101 16.33 15.43 -21.14
CA ASN A 101 16.50 14.27 -22.05
C ASN A 101 15.83 12.99 -21.53
N THR A 102 15.43 13.00 -20.26
CA THR A 102 14.61 11.97 -19.64
C THR A 102 13.26 11.80 -20.35
N PHE A 103 12.64 12.89 -20.81
CA PHE A 103 11.33 12.87 -21.48
C PHE A 103 11.39 13.19 -22.98
N PHE A 104 12.47 13.82 -23.45
CA PHE A 104 12.66 14.17 -24.87
C PHE A 104 13.84 13.40 -25.47
N SER A 105 13.76 13.06 -26.75
CA SER A 105 14.90 12.64 -27.55
C SER A 105 15.31 13.78 -28.48
N GLU A 106 16.62 14.01 -28.58
CA GLU A 106 17.17 15.01 -29.50
C GLU A 106 17.45 14.36 -30.86
N THR A 107 17.01 15.01 -31.94
CA THR A 107 17.37 14.64 -33.30
C THR A 107 18.57 15.47 -33.78
N GLY A 108 19.33 14.98 -34.76
CA GLY A 108 20.49 15.70 -35.30
C GLY A 108 20.19 17.07 -35.95
N ALA A 109 18.91 17.45 -36.08
CA ALA A 109 18.47 18.77 -36.52
C ALA A 109 18.16 19.74 -35.35
N GLY A 110 18.52 19.38 -34.11
CA GLY A 110 18.21 20.16 -32.90
C GLY A 110 16.73 20.13 -32.49
N LYS A 111 15.93 19.23 -33.09
CA LYS A 111 14.52 19.05 -32.75
C LYS A 111 14.38 18.04 -31.63
N HIS A 112 13.67 18.43 -30.59
CA HIS A 112 13.33 17.64 -29.41
C HIS A 112 11.99 16.95 -29.63
N VAL A 113 11.98 15.63 -29.58
CA VAL A 113 10.79 14.79 -29.81
C VAL A 113 10.40 14.11 -28.49
N PRO A 114 9.13 14.21 -28.05
CA PRO A 114 8.65 13.52 -26.87
C PRO A 114 8.84 11.99 -26.94
N ARG A 115 9.24 11.38 -25.83
CA ARG A 115 9.20 9.93 -25.59
C ARG A 115 7.78 9.51 -25.21
N ALA A 116 6.84 9.76 -26.10
CA ALA A 116 5.42 9.51 -25.90
C ALA A 116 4.85 8.56 -26.95
N VAL A 117 3.87 7.75 -26.57
CA VAL A 117 3.01 7.00 -27.49
C VAL A 117 1.57 7.35 -27.18
N PHE A 118 0.81 7.74 -28.20
CA PHE A 118 -0.62 7.96 -28.11
C PHE A 118 -1.33 6.82 -28.82
N VAL A 119 -2.27 6.18 -28.13
CA VAL A 119 -3.02 5.06 -28.65
C VAL A 119 -4.49 5.29 -28.41
N ASP A 120 -5.27 5.21 -29.48
CA ASP A 120 -6.72 5.15 -29.39
C ASP A 120 -7.26 4.19 -30.44
N LEU A 121 -8.37 3.51 -30.14
CA LEU A 121 -9.03 2.62 -31.08
C LEU A 121 -9.89 3.39 -32.09
N GLU A 122 -10.17 4.66 -31.80
CA GLU A 122 -10.82 5.61 -32.70
C GLU A 122 -9.84 6.73 -33.13
N PRO A 123 -9.89 7.22 -34.38
CA PRO A 123 -8.96 8.26 -34.84
C PRO A 123 -9.26 9.67 -34.33
N THR A 124 -10.51 9.98 -33.95
CA THR A 124 -11.01 11.36 -33.74
C THR A 124 -10.12 12.21 -32.84
N VAL A 125 -9.77 11.70 -31.64
CA VAL A 125 -9.01 12.46 -30.64
C VAL A 125 -7.54 12.59 -31.04
N ILE A 126 -6.96 11.57 -31.67
CA ILE A 126 -5.56 11.62 -32.12
C ILE A 126 -5.42 12.50 -33.36
N ASP A 127 -6.44 12.58 -34.21
CA ASP A 127 -6.44 13.50 -35.35
C ASP A 127 -6.44 14.97 -34.92
N GLU A 128 -7.03 15.30 -33.76
CA GLU A 128 -6.86 16.62 -33.13
C GLU A 128 -5.39 16.88 -32.74
N VAL A 129 -4.66 15.87 -32.26
CA VAL A 129 -3.21 15.98 -32.00
C VAL A 129 -2.44 16.22 -33.30
N ARG A 130 -2.78 15.49 -34.36
CA ARG A 130 -2.14 15.57 -35.68
C ARG A 130 -2.40 16.89 -36.39
N THR A 131 -3.48 17.60 -36.06
CA THR A 131 -3.87 18.86 -36.70
C THR A 131 -3.71 20.08 -35.80
N GLY A 132 -3.51 19.87 -34.49
CA GLY A 132 -3.37 20.92 -33.49
C GLY A 132 -2.03 21.66 -33.53
N THR A 133 -1.84 22.53 -32.54
CA THR A 133 -0.66 23.41 -32.40
C THR A 133 0.66 22.61 -32.37
N TYR A 134 0.67 21.48 -31.66
CA TYR A 134 1.84 20.62 -31.47
C TYR A 134 1.95 19.49 -32.50
N ARG A 135 1.29 19.61 -33.66
CA ARG A 135 1.32 18.59 -34.73
C ARG A 135 2.72 18.21 -35.22
N GLN A 136 3.68 19.13 -35.11
CA GLN A 136 5.06 18.89 -35.53
C GLN A 136 5.91 18.30 -34.40
N LEU A 137 5.47 18.33 -33.16
CA LEU A 137 6.27 17.90 -32.01
C LEU A 137 6.44 16.37 -31.98
N PHE A 138 5.35 15.63 -32.14
CA PHE A 138 5.34 14.17 -32.06
C PHE A 138 5.79 13.50 -33.36
N HIS A 139 6.41 12.33 -33.25
CA HIS A 139 6.69 11.53 -34.43
C HIS A 139 5.38 10.87 -34.92
N PRO A 140 5.03 10.92 -36.23
CA PRO A 140 3.74 10.39 -36.72
C PRO A 140 3.51 8.92 -36.37
N GLU A 141 4.57 8.13 -36.27
CA GLU A 141 4.50 6.71 -35.90
C GLU A 141 4.19 6.45 -34.42
N GLN A 142 4.31 7.47 -33.56
CA GLN A 142 3.91 7.40 -32.15
C GLN A 142 2.40 7.64 -31.95
N LEU A 143 1.71 8.12 -32.98
CA LEU A 143 0.29 8.44 -32.95
C LEU A 143 -0.50 7.30 -33.61
N ILE A 144 -0.89 6.32 -32.81
CA ILE A 144 -1.46 5.05 -33.26
C ILE A 144 -2.98 5.09 -33.11
N THR A 145 -3.68 4.86 -34.22
CA THR A 145 -5.14 4.94 -34.29
C THR A 145 -5.72 3.66 -34.87
N GLY A 146 -6.74 3.11 -34.21
CA GLY A 146 -7.60 2.07 -34.77
C GLY A 146 -8.63 2.65 -35.76
N LYS A 147 -9.57 1.79 -36.17
CA LYS A 147 -10.70 2.16 -37.05
C LYS A 147 -12.05 2.08 -36.33
N GLU A 148 -12.15 1.25 -35.31
CA GLU A 148 -13.37 0.99 -34.57
C GLU A 148 -13.10 1.20 -33.09
N ASP A 149 -14.01 1.88 -32.41
CA ASP A 149 -13.90 2.14 -31.00
C ASP A 149 -14.29 0.91 -30.14
N ALA A 150 -13.95 0.99 -28.85
CA ALA A 150 -14.39 0.01 -27.87
C ALA A 150 -15.82 0.25 -27.38
N ALA A 151 -16.51 1.33 -27.81
CA ALA A 151 -17.90 1.63 -27.46
C ALA A 151 -18.24 1.52 -25.96
N ASN A 152 -17.34 2.00 -25.09
CA ASN A 152 -17.43 1.88 -23.63
C ASN A 152 -17.52 0.43 -23.10
N ASN A 153 -16.98 -0.55 -23.82
CA ASN A 153 -16.97 -1.95 -23.44
C ASN A 153 -15.53 -2.44 -23.21
N TYR A 154 -15.21 -2.80 -21.97
CA TYR A 154 -13.92 -3.40 -21.59
C TYR A 154 -13.55 -4.60 -22.48
N ALA A 155 -14.50 -5.50 -22.74
CA ALA A 155 -14.23 -6.72 -23.49
C ALA A 155 -13.79 -6.44 -24.93
N ARG A 156 -14.32 -5.38 -25.56
CA ARG A 156 -13.85 -4.94 -26.88
C ARG A 156 -12.41 -4.43 -26.84
N GLY A 157 -12.11 -3.62 -25.84
CA GLY A 157 -10.76 -3.07 -25.63
C GLY A 157 -9.72 -4.13 -25.29
N HIS A 158 -10.11 -5.21 -24.61
CA HIS A 158 -9.19 -6.24 -24.13
C HIS A 158 -9.12 -7.49 -25.04
N TYR A 159 -10.27 -8.00 -25.51
CA TYR A 159 -10.35 -9.32 -26.14
C TYR A 159 -10.49 -9.30 -27.66
N THR A 160 -11.24 -8.36 -28.25
CA THR A 160 -11.52 -8.33 -29.70
C THR A 160 -10.67 -7.29 -30.40
N ILE A 161 -11.08 -6.02 -30.37
CA ILE A 161 -10.45 -4.93 -31.12
C ILE A 161 -9.03 -4.64 -30.61
N GLY A 162 -8.82 -4.66 -29.28
CA GLY A 162 -7.50 -4.38 -28.70
C GLY A 162 -6.41 -5.35 -29.14
N LYS A 163 -6.75 -6.63 -29.35
CA LYS A 163 -5.80 -7.65 -29.80
C LYS A 163 -5.30 -7.41 -31.22
N GLU A 164 -6.05 -6.69 -32.05
CA GLU A 164 -5.62 -6.40 -33.42
C GLU A 164 -4.52 -5.33 -33.47
N ILE A 165 -4.48 -4.43 -32.49
CA ILE A 165 -3.56 -3.28 -32.48
C ILE A 165 -2.40 -3.42 -31.48
N ILE A 166 -2.51 -4.32 -30.49
CA ILE A 166 -1.52 -4.43 -29.41
C ILE A 166 -0.10 -4.69 -29.92
N ASP A 167 0.07 -5.56 -30.91
CA ASP A 167 1.40 -5.89 -31.46
C ASP A 167 2.06 -4.67 -32.12
N LEU A 168 1.26 -3.84 -32.80
CA LEU A 168 1.74 -2.59 -33.39
C LEU A 168 2.20 -1.62 -32.29
N VAL A 169 1.40 -1.47 -31.22
CA VAL A 169 1.72 -0.59 -30.10
C VAL A 169 3.01 -1.03 -29.40
N LEU A 170 3.16 -2.34 -29.13
CA LEU A 170 4.35 -2.89 -28.52
C LEU A 170 5.60 -2.70 -29.39
N ASP A 171 5.50 -2.83 -30.72
CA ASP A 171 6.62 -2.54 -31.64
C ASP A 171 7.04 -1.07 -31.56
N ARG A 172 6.08 -0.13 -31.48
CA ARG A 172 6.40 1.30 -31.33
C ARG A 172 7.02 1.63 -29.98
N ILE A 173 6.51 1.04 -28.89
CA ILE A 173 7.11 1.18 -27.56
C ILE A 173 8.52 0.60 -27.54
N ARG A 174 8.74 -0.56 -28.18
CA ARG A 174 10.06 -1.18 -28.29
C ARG A 174 11.06 -0.29 -29.03
N LYS A 175 10.67 0.31 -30.15
CA LYS A 175 11.52 1.28 -30.86
C LYS A 175 11.92 2.47 -30.00
N LEU A 176 11.04 2.95 -29.14
CA LEU A 176 11.37 4.02 -28.17
C LEU A 176 12.28 3.51 -27.06
N ALA A 177 12.05 2.30 -26.55
CA ALA A 177 12.89 1.68 -25.54
C ALA A 177 14.32 1.43 -26.05
N ASP A 178 14.47 1.01 -27.31
CA ASP A 178 15.77 0.81 -27.98
C ASP A 178 16.55 2.13 -28.16
N GLN A 179 15.84 3.27 -28.21
CA GLN A 179 16.44 4.61 -28.22
C GLN A 179 16.81 5.13 -26.82
N CYS A 180 16.48 4.39 -25.76
CA CYS A 180 16.84 4.74 -24.39
C CYS A 180 18.11 4.00 -23.98
N THR A 181 19.02 4.70 -23.31
CA THR A 181 20.23 4.09 -22.74
C THR A 181 19.97 3.49 -21.36
N GLY A 182 19.01 4.05 -20.60
CA GLY A 182 18.70 3.69 -19.22
C GLY A 182 17.21 3.85 -18.89
N LEU A 183 16.32 3.20 -19.66
CA LEU A 183 14.87 3.25 -19.42
C LEU A 183 14.52 2.92 -17.96
N GLN A 184 13.91 3.85 -17.23
CA GLN A 184 13.45 3.63 -15.86
C GLN A 184 12.13 2.87 -15.83
N GLY A 185 11.19 3.29 -16.67
CA GLY A 185 9.81 2.80 -16.59
C GLY A 185 8.84 3.46 -17.57
N PHE A 186 7.57 3.13 -17.36
CA PHE A 186 6.44 3.61 -18.15
C PHE A 186 5.51 4.45 -17.29
N LEU A 187 5.01 5.55 -17.84
CA LEU A 187 3.93 6.36 -17.27
C LEU A 187 2.68 6.14 -18.14
N VAL A 188 1.67 5.48 -17.62
CA VAL A 188 0.47 5.08 -18.36
C VAL A 188 -0.70 5.99 -17.97
N PHE A 189 -1.25 6.72 -18.92
CA PHE A 189 -2.36 7.65 -18.72
C PHE A 189 -3.62 7.06 -19.33
N HIS A 190 -4.66 6.85 -18.53
CA HIS A 190 -5.89 6.21 -18.99
C HIS A 190 -7.10 6.56 -18.11
N SER A 191 -8.29 6.13 -18.53
CA SER A 191 -9.52 6.23 -17.74
C SER A 191 -10.04 4.86 -17.36
N PHE A 192 -10.59 4.71 -16.15
CA PHE A 192 -11.30 3.49 -15.76
C PHE A 192 -12.66 3.31 -16.47
N GLY A 193 -13.32 4.41 -16.82
CA GLY A 193 -14.68 4.36 -17.38
C GLY A 193 -14.77 3.97 -18.86
N GLY A 194 -13.80 4.35 -19.69
CA GLY A 194 -13.83 4.11 -21.14
C GLY A 194 -13.43 2.69 -21.53
N GLY A 195 -13.97 2.17 -22.64
CA GLY A 195 -13.66 0.80 -23.10
C GLY A 195 -12.20 0.61 -23.53
N THR A 196 -11.63 1.59 -24.25
CA THR A 196 -10.21 1.61 -24.61
C THR A 196 -9.34 1.84 -23.38
N GLY A 197 -9.66 2.87 -22.59
CA GLY A 197 -8.88 3.25 -21.41
C GLY A 197 -8.84 2.17 -20.32
N SER A 198 -9.86 1.32 -20.24
CA SER A 198 -9.89 0.18 -19.32
C SER A 198 -9.30 -1.07 -19.97
N GLY A 199 -9.98 -1.63 -20.98
CA GLY A 199 -9.64 -2.91 -21.59
C GLY A 199 -8.29 -2.95 -22.29
N PHE A 200 -7.99 -1.95 -23.12
CA PHE A 200 -6.71 -1.93 -23.84
C PHE A 200 -5.54 -1.65 -22.89
N THR A 201 -5.75 -0.82 -21.86
CA THR A 201 -4.72 -0.58 -20.83
C THR A 201 -4.39 -1.85 -20.06
N SER A 202 -5.40 -2.60 -19.63
CA SER A 202 -5.19 -3.89 -18.96
C SER A 202 -4.37 -4.85 -19.82
N LEU A 203 -4.75 -4.99 -21.10
CA LEU A 203 -4.01 -5.82 -22.06
C LEU A 203 -2.57 -5.32 -22.25
N LEU A 204 -2.37 -4.01 -22.34
CA LEU A 204 -1.05 -3.41 -22.49
C LEU A 204 -0.17 -3.66 -21.25
N MET A 205 -0.72 -3.51 -20.04
CA MET A 205 0.01 -3.69 -18.78
C MET A 205 0.46 -5.14 -18.58
N GLU A 206 -0.36 -6.12 -18.95
CA GLU A 206 0.03 -7.54 -19.00
C GLU A 206 1.24 -7.74 -19.92
N ARG A 207 1.18 -7.22 -21.15
CA ARG A 207 2.24 -7.39 -22.14
C ARG A 207 3.53 -6.65 -21.76
N LEU A 208 3.41 -5.44 -21.22
CA LEU A 208 4.55 -4.68 -20.71
C LEU A 208 5.20 -5.38 -19.52
N SER A 209 4.44 -6.08 -18.68
CA SER A 209 4.99 -6.87 -17.57
C SER A 209 5.75 -8.11 -18.06
N VAL A 210 5.30 -8.72 -19.17
CA VAL A 210 6.02 -9.83 -19.82
C VAL A 210 7.33 -9.36 -20.46
N ASP A 211 7.28 -8.30 -21.28
CA ASP A 211 8.44 -7.82 -22.03
C ASP A 211 9.43 -7.03 -21.15
N TYR A 212 8.93 -6.26 -20.18
CA TYR A 212 9.69 -5.33 -19.34
C TYR A 212 9.45 -5.52 -17.84
N GLY A 213 9.38 -6.76 -17.35
CA GLY A 213 9.00 -7.07 -15.96
C GLY A 213 9.85 -6.44 -14.83
N LYS A 214 11.08 -5.96 -15.12
CA LYS A 214 11.92 -5.25 -14.13
C LYS A 214 11.73 -3.73 -14.10
N LYS A 215 10.98 -3.17 -15.05
CA LYS A 215 10.80 -1.72 -15.19
C LYS A 215 9.56 -1.28 -14.43
N SER A 216 9.65 -0.11 -13.78
CA SER A 216 8.53 0.44 -13.01
C SER A 216 7.42 0.91 -13.95
N LYS A 217 6.17 0.69 -13.57
CA LYS A 217 4.99 1.13 -14.32
C LYS A 217 4.10 1.93 -13.37
N LEU A 218 3.96 3.22 -13.66
CA LEU A 218 3.08 4.12 -12.92
C LEU A 218 1.86 4.44 -13.75
N GLU A 219 0.70 4.48 -13.10
CA GLU A 219 -0.56 4.81 -13.76
C GLU A 219 -1.10 6.16 -13.28
N PHE A 220 -1.69 6.90 -14.21
CA PHE A 220 -2.53 8.06 -13.93
C PHE A 220 -3.93 7.71 -14.42
N SER A 221 -4.77 7.31 -13.49
CA SER A 221 -6.07 6.70 -13.77
C SER A 221 -7.19 7.66 -13.43
N ILE A 222 -7.98 8.04 -14.44
CA ILE A 222 -9.18 8.84 -14.23
C ILE A 222 -10.30 7.97 -13.66
N TYR A 223 -10.67 8.30 -12.43
CA TYR A 223 -11.76 7.68 -11.69
C TYR A 223 -13.11 8.25 -12.14
N PRO A 224 -14.12 7.39 -12.40
CA PRO A 224 -15.40 7.82 -12.95
C PRO A 224 -16.27 8.54 -11.91
N ALA A 225 -16.84 9.67 -12.34
CA ALA A 225 -17.71 10.51 -11.53
C ALA A 225 -19.15 10.49 -12.07
N PRO A 226 -20.18 10.17 -11.28
CA PRO A 226 -21.56 10.05 -11.78
C PRO A 226 -22.13 11.33 -12.40
N GLN A 227 -21.61 12.51 -12.05
CA GLN A 227 -22.08 13.80 -12.59
C GLN A 227 -21.50 14.12 -13.97
N VAL A 228 -20.34 13.56 -14.30
CA VAL A 228 -19.58 13.81 -15.54
C VAL A 228 -19.50 12.53 -16.40
N SER A 229 -20.05 11.43 -15.89
CA SER A 229 -20.09 10.11 -16.53
C SER A 229 -20.92 10.14 -17.81
N THR A 230 -20.32 9.72 -18.91
CA THR A 230 -20.99 9.60 -20.20
C THR A 230 -21.51 8.19 -20.45
N ALA A 231 -21.06 7.20 -19.68
CA ALA A 231 -21.41 5.79 -19.86
C ALA A 231 -21.98 5.14 -18.60
N VAL A 232 -23.11 4.45 -18.76
CA VAL A 232 -23.80 3.75 -17.67
C VAL A 232 -22.99 2.56 -17.14
N VAL A 233 -22.16 1.96 -17.99
CA VAL A 233 -21.39 0.75 -17.70
C VAL A 233 -19.98 1.02 -17.14
N GLU A 234 -19.65 2.28 -16.83
CA GLU A 234 -18.34 2.65 -16.25
C GLU A 234 -17.96 1.84 -15.00
N PRO A 235 -18.89 1.50 -14.07
CA PRO A 235 -18.52 0.67 -12.92
C PRO A 235 -18.04 -0.72 -13.31
N TYR A 236 -18.56 -1.34 -14.37
CA TYR A 236 -18.05 -2.63 -14.86
C TYR A 236 -16.63 -2.50 -15.39
N ASN A 237 -16.40 -1.52 -16.29
CA ASN A 237 -15.08 -1.28 -16.86
C ASN A 237 -14.03 -1.02 -15.78
N SER A 238 -14.41 -0.26 -14.75
CA SER A 238 -13.51 0.13 -13.66
C SER A 238 -13.11 -1.03 -12.76
N ILE A 239 -14.04 -1.93 -12.42
CA ILE A 239 -13.72 -3.15 -11.63
C ILE A 239 -12.84 -4.09 -12.44
N LEU A 240 -13.19 -4.33 -13.71
CA LEU A 240 -12.46 -5.26 -14.57
C LEU A 240 -11.03 -4.79 -14.85
N THR A 241 -10.84 -3.49 -15.11
CA THR A 241 -9.49 -2.96 -15.33
C THR A 241 -8.67 -2.95 -14.05
N THR A 242 -9.25 -2.58 -12.91
CA THR A 242 -8.53 -2.59 -11.64
C THR A 242 -8.07 -4.00 -11.28
N HIS A 243 -8.95 -5.00 -11.41
CA HIS A 243 -8.62 -6.39 -11.14
C HIS A 243 -7.42 -6.88 -11.97
N THR A 244 -7.43 -6.61 -13.28
CA THR A 244 -6.37 -7.07 -14.19
C THR A 244 -5.08 -6.27 -14.08
N THR A 245 -5.13 -4.97 -13.77
CA THR A 245 -3.93 -4.14 -13.63
C THR A 245 -3.31 -4.22 -12.23
N LEU A 246 -4.02 -4.71 -11.21
CA LEU A 246 -3.56 -4.75 -9.81
C LEU A 246 -2.23 -5.52 -9.63
N GLU A 247 -1.99 -6.57 -10.40
CA GLU A 247 -0.73 -7.34 -10.32
C GLU A 247 0.40 -6.75 -11.18
N HIS A 248 0.05 -5.84 -12.09
CA HIS A 248 0.96 -5.31 -13.10
C HIS A 248 1.38 -3.87 -12.82
N SER A 249 0.58 -3.08 -12.11
CA SER A 249 0.91 -1.70 -11.74
C SER A 249 1.78 -1.66 -10.48
N ASP A 250 2.83 -0.83 -10.49
CA ASP A 250 3.66 -0.62 -9.30
C ASP A 250 3.07 0.46 -8.39
N CYS A 251 2.41 1.48 -8.98
CA CYS A 251 1.71 2.54 -8.27
C CYS A 251 0.76 3.30 -9.21
N ALA A 252 -0.48 3.48 -8.76
CA ALA A 252 -1.55 4.09 -9.54
C ALA A 252 -2.10 5.35 -8.86
N PHE A 253 -1.89 6.51 -9.48
CA PHE A 253 -2.44 7.78 -9.02
C PHE A 253 -3.88 7.92 -9.50
N MET A 254 -4.81 7.84 -8.55
CA MET A 254 -6.22 8.03 -8.83
C MET A 254 -6.58 9.51 -8.91
N VAL A 255 -7.36 9.86 -9.92
CA VAL A 255 -7.80 11.23 -10.19
C VAL A 255 -9.30 11.24 -10.44
N ASP A 256 -10.08 11.80 -9.51
CA ASP A 256 -11.53 11.85 -9.56
C ASP A 256 -12.01 13.11 -10.30
N ASN A 257 -12.75 12.90 -11.39
CA ASN A 257 -13.35 13.97 -12.16
C ASN A 257 -14.29 14.85 -11.33
N GLU A 258 -15.01 14.30 -10.35
CA GLU A 258 -15.92 15.08 -9.49
C GLU A 258 -15.14 16.04 -8.60
N ALA A 259 -14.05 15.55 -8.01
CA ALA A 259 -13.21 16.34 -7.11
C ALA A 259 -12.56 17.51 -7.85
N ILE A 260 -12.02 17.27 -9.04
CA ILE A 260 -11.43 18.32 -9.87
C ILE A 260 -12.50 19.31 -10.35
N TYR A 261 -13.68 18.83 -10.73
CA TYR A 261 -14.80 19.70 -11.11
C TYR A 261 -15.19 20.65 -9.96
N ASP A 262 -15.29 20.13 -8.74
CA ASP A 262 -15.58 20.91 -7.53
C ASP A 262 -14.47 21.93 -7.22
N ILE A 263 -13.19 21.54 -7.37
CA ILE A 263 -12.04 22.45 -7.20
C ILE A 263 -12.08 23.58 -8.23
N CYS A 264 -12.29 23.27 -9.52
CA CYS A 264 -12.39 24.28 -10.57
C CYS A 264 -13.54 25.26 -10.31
N ARG A 265 -14.69 24.76 -9.86
CA ARG A 265 -15.86 25.60 -9.58
C ARG A 265 -15.66 26.49 -8.35
N ARG A 266 -15.05 25.96 -7.30
CA ARG A 266 -14.90 26.67 -6.02
C ARG A 266 -13.70 27.62 -6.00
N ASN A 267 -12.56 27.19 -6.51
CA ASN A 267 -11.30 27.90 -6.38
C ASN A 267 -10.97 28.76 -7.61
N LEU A 268 -11.39 28.33 -8.81
CA LEU A 268 -11.17 29.07 -10.05
C LEU A 268 -12.39 29.90 -10.49
N ASP A 269 -13.49 29.83 -9.74
CA ASP A 269 -14.77 30.51 -10.02
C ASP A 269 -15.37 30.19 -11.40
N ILE A 270 -15.10 29.00 -11.93
CA ILE A 270 -15.63 28.55 -13.22
C ILE A 270 -16.99 27.88 -12.99
N GLU A 271 -18.09 28.48 -13.46
CA GLU A 271 -19.44 27.94 -13.24
C GLU A 271 -19.64 26.54 -13.87
N ARG A 272 -19.07 26.32 -15.05
CA ARG A 272 -19.17 25.07 -15.82
C ARG A 272 -17.80 24.66 -16.38
N PRO A 273 -16.96 24.00 -15.57
CA PRO A 273 -15.67 23.47 -16.01
C PRO A 273 -15.80 22.53 -17.22
N THR A 274 -14.96 22.75 -18.23
CA THR A 274 -14.82 21.86 -19.39
C THR A 274 -13.67 20.88 -19.20
N TYR A 275 -13.56 19.84 -20.05
CA TYR A 275 -12.41 18.93 -20.04
C TYR A 275 -11.07 19.65 -20.23
N THR A 276 -11.02 20.76 -20.96
CA THR A 276 -9.81 21.58 -21.09
C THR A 276 -9.39 22.17 -19.74
N ASN A 277 -10.34 22.65 -18.93
CA ASN A 277 -10.03 23.20 -17.60
C ASN A 277 -9.57 22.08 -16.64
N LEU A 278 -10.28 20.95 -16.64
CA LEU A 278 -9.94 19.77 -15.85
C LEU A 278 -8.53 19.25 -16.20
N ASN A 279 -8.25 19.05 -17.48
CA ASN A 279 -6.98 18.51 -17.95
C ASN A 279 -5.79 19.46 -17.71
N ARG A 280 -6.00 20.78 -17.72
CA ARG A 280 -4.95 21.73 -17.34
C ARG A 280 -4.59 21.64 -15.86
N LEU A 281 -5.57 21.45 -14.98
CA LEU A 281 -5.31 21.23 -13.56
C LEU A 281 -4.60 19.89 -13.34
N ILE A 282 -5.05 18.83 -14.02
CA ILE A 282 -4.37 17.52 -14.00
C ILE A 282 -2.92 17.65 -14.49
N GLY A 283 -2.70 18.37 -15.59
CA GLY A 283 -1.37 18.61 -16.14
C GLY A 283 -0.41 19.26 -15.14
N GLN A 284 -0.88 20.18 -14.30
CA GLN A 284 -0.08 20.80 -13.23
C GLN A 284 0.32 19.81 -12.13
N ILE A 285 -0.59 18.89 -11.79
CA ILE A 285 -0.34 17.85 -10.78
C ILE A 285 0.67 16.85 -11.34
N VAL A 286 0.41 16.31 -12.53
CA VAL A 286 1.32 15.39 -13.22
C VAL A 286 2.68 16.03 -13.38
N SER A 287 2.74 17.31 -13.77
CA SER A 287 4.00 18.06 -13.87
C SER A 287 4.72 18.16 -12.53
N SER A 288 4.00 18.36 -11.43
CA SER A 288 4.60 18.40 -10.09
C SER A 288 5.13 17.05 -9.62
N ILE A 289 4.47 15.95 -10.02
CA ILE A 289 4.91 14.57 -9.72
C ILE A 289 6.14 14.20 -10.55
N THR A 290 6.16 14.55 -11.83
CA THR A 290 7.29 14.24 -12.74
C THR A 290 8.41 15.27 -12.69
N ALA A 291 8.25 16.38 -11.96
CA ALA A 291 9.24 17.44 -11.89
C ALA A 291 10.60 16.95 -11.37
N SER A 292 10.64 15.98 -10.45
CA SER A 292 11.87 15.39 -9.93
C SER A 292 12.65 14.57 -10.95
N LEU A 293 12.01 14.17 -12.04
CA LEU A 293 12.64 13.41 -13.14
C LEU A 293 13.13 14.34 -14.25
N ARG A 294 12.54 15.53 -14.38
CA ARG A 294 12.80 16.48 -15.48
C ARG A 294 13.76 17.61 -15.10
N PHE A 295 13.83 17.93 -13.81
CA PHE A 295 14.66 18.99 -13.28
C PHE A 295 15.56 18.44 -12.20
N ASP A 296 16.76 19.02 -12.11
CA ASP A 296 17.59 18.82 -10.94
C ASP A 296 17.02 19.56 -9.72
N GLY A 297 17.12 18.94 -8.56
CA GLY A 297 16.49 19.35 -7.32
C GLY A 297 17.29 18.87 -6.12
N ALA A 298 17.09 19.53 -4.98
CA ALA A 298 17.85 19.22 -3.76
C ALA A 298 17.54 17.83 -3.19
N LEU A 299 16.35 17.29 -3.51
CA LEU A 299 15.96 15.92 -3.20
C LEU A 299 15.13 15.37 -4.36
N ASN A 300 15.79 14.72 -5.32
CA ASN A 300 15.14 14.11 -6.48
C ASN A 300 14.59 12.74 -6.08
N VAL A 301 13.29 12.52 -6.35
CA VAL A 301 12.62 11.24 -6.17
C VAL A 301 12.58 10.52 -7.51
N ASP A 302 13.17 9.33 -7.57
CA ASP A 302 13.12 8.42 -8.74
C ASP A 302 11.80 7.65 -8.83
N LEU A 303 11.48 7.10 -10.02
CA LEU A 303 10.29 6.25 -10.21
C LEU A 303 10.23 5.08 -9.22
N THR A 304 11.35 4.39 -9.01
CA THR A 304 11.46 3.29 -8.04
C THR A 304 11.34 3.77 -6.59
N GLU A 305 11.70 5.03 -6.32
CA GLU A 305 11.52 5.62 -5.01
C GLU A 305 10.05 5.96 -4.72
N PHE A 306 9.22 6.27 -5.72
CA PHE A 306 7.78 6.40 -5.49
C PHE A 306 7.18 5.11 -4.94
N GLN A 307 7.52 3.96 -5.52
CA GLN A 307 7.10 2.65 -5.02
C GLN A 307 7.60 2.43 -3.58
N THR A 308 8.90 2.62 -3.35
CA THR A 308 9.50 2.37 -2.02
C THR A 308 8.96 3.30 -0.94
N ASN A 309 8.60 4.55 -1.29
CA ASN A 309 8.16 5.56 -0.34
C ASN A 309 6.65 5.56 -0.11
N LEU A 310 5.83 5.27 -1.14
CA LEU A 310 4.38 5.38 -1.08
C LEU A 310 3.67 4.04 -0.96
N VAL A 311 4.29 2.93 -1.35
CA VAL A 311 3.65 1.62 -1.46
C VAL A 311 4.24 0.67 -0.42
N PRO A 312 3.64 0.58 0.79
CA PRO A 312 4.13 -0.33 1.84
C PRO A 312 3.83 -1.80 1.53
N TYR A 313 2.72 -2.05 0.83
CA TYR A 313 2.27 -3.38 0.42
C TYR A 313 1.93 -3.36 -1.07
N PRO A 314 2.32 -4.39 -1.86
CA PRO A 314 2.14 -4.38 -3.30
C PRO A 314 0.70 -4.14 -3.80
N ARG A 315 -0.32 -4.65 -3.10
CA ARG A 315 -1.75 -4.43 -3.44
C ARG A 315 -2.27 -3.04 -3.05
N ILE A 316 -1.64 -2.38 -2.08
CA ILE A 316 -2.06 -1.07 -1.55
C ILE A 316 -1.22 0.03 -2.20
N HIS A 317 -1.37 0.16 -3.52
CA HIS A 317 -0.53 1.03 -4.34
C HIS A 317 -1.27 2.22 -4.95
N PHE A 318 -2.37 2.66 -4.33
CA PHE A 318 -3.25 3.74 -4.80
C PHE A 318 -3.09 5.02 -3.96
N PRO A 319 -1.98 5.77 -4.10
CA PRO A 319 -1.83 7.05 -3.40
C PRO A 319 -2.77 8.11 -3.97
N LEU A 320 -3.26 8.96 -3.08
CA LEU A 320 -4.06 10.12 -3.41
C LEU A 320 -3.14 11.31 -3.69
N ALA A 321 -3.44 12.02 -4.77
CA ALA A 321 -2.81 13.31 -5.06
C ALA A 321 -3.63 14.45 -4.45
N THR A 322 -2.94 15.49 -3.97
CA THR A 322 -3.53 16.73 -3.49
C THR A 322 -2.61 17.88 -3.89
N TYR A 323 -3.17 18.96 -4.42
CA TYR A 323 -2.36 20.06 -4.95
C TYR A 323 -2.79 21.39 -4.33
N ALA A 324 -1.80 22.18 -3.93
CA ALA A 324 -2.02 23.51 -3.40
C ALA A 324 -0.87 24.46 -3.80
N PRO A 325 -1.14 25.74 -4.07
CA PRO A 325 -2.47 26.35 -4.07
C PRO A 325 -3.14 26.27 -5.46
N VAL A 326 -4.47 26.26 -5.46
CA VAL A 326 -5.29 26.41 -6.68
C VAL A 326 -5.98 27.76 -6.58
N ILE A 327 -5.52 28.75 -7.36
CA ILE A 327 -6.01 30.14 -7.31
C ILE A 327 -6.30 30.62 -8.74
N SER A 328 -7.44 31.29 -8.92
CA SER A 328 -7.79 31.97 -10.17
C SER A 328 -6.79 33.09 -10.51
N ALA A 329 -6.50 33.28 -11.81
CA ALA A 329 -5.66 34.38 -12.30
C ALA A 329 -6.09 35.78 -11.80
N GLU A 330 -7.38 35.99 -11.51
CA GLU A 330 -7.90 37.26 -11.00
C GLU A 330 -7.57 37.50 -9.51
N LYS A 331 -7.55 36.43 -8.71
CA LYS A 331 -7.30 36.48 -7.25
C LYS A 331 -5.82 36.50 -6.89
N ALA A 332 -4.94 36.24 -7.85
CA ALA A 332 -3.49 36.10 -7.69
C ALA A 332 -2.79 37.29 -7.00
N TYR A 333 -3.29 38.51 -7.20
CA TYR A 333 -2.63 39.74 -6.73
C TYR A 333 -2.86 40.04 -5.24
N HIS A 334 -3.83 39.36 -4.60
CA HIS A 334 -4.26 39.68 -3.25
C HIS A 334 -3.59 38.81 -2.18
N GLU A 335 -3.06 37.64 -2.53
CA GLU A 335 -2.58 36.65 -1.55
C GLU A 335 -1.26 36.02 -1.99
N GLN A 336 -0.20 36.24 -1.20
CA GLN A 336 1.03 35.45 -1.28
C GLN A 336 1.00 34.41 -0.17
N LEU A 337 0.75 33.15 -0.54
CA LEU A 337 0.69 32.06 0.43
C LEU A 337 2.10 31.63 0.84
N SER A 338 2.30 31.50 2.15
CA SER A 338 3.51 30.97 2.77
C SER A 338 3.62 29.45 2.63
N VAL A 339 4.82 28.90 2.88
CA VAL A 339 5.03 27.43 2.88
C VAL A 339 4.10 26.73 3.88
N SER A 340 3.85 27.34 5.04
CA SER A 340 2.99 26.75 6.06
C SER A 340 1.53 26.70 5.59
N GLU A 341 1.02 27.76 4.97
CA GLU A 341 -0.36 27.83 4.49
C GLU A 341 -0.63 26.81 3.38
N ILE A 342 0.25 26.73 2.37
CA ILE A 342 0.09 25.75 1.28
C ILE A 342 0.22 24.30 1.82
N THR A 343 1.08 24.06 2.80
CA THR A 343 1.23 22.74 3.42
C THR A 343 -0.03 22.37 4.22
N ASN A 344 -0.63 23.33 4.93
CA ASN A 344 -1.89 23.11 5.63
C ASN A 344 -3.04 22.81 4.65
N ALA A 345 -3.08 23.52 3.52
CA ALA A 345 -4.09 23.33 2.47
C ALA A 345 -4.03 21.92 1.85
N CYS A 346 -2.88 21.26 1.82
CA CYS A 346 -2.76 19.86 1.37
C CYS A 346 -3.52 18.86 2.26
N PHE A 347 -3.74 19.18 3.55
CA PHE A 347 -4.49 18.31 4.46
C PHE A 347 -5.97 18.68 4.56
N GLU A 348 -6.42 19.62 3.73
CA GLU A 348 -7.84 19.96 3.61
C GLU A 348 -8.52 19.05 2.58
N PRO A 349 -9.60 18.35 2.94
CA PRO A 349 -10.35 17.49 2.01
C PRO A 349 -10.81 18.22 0.74
N ALA A 350 -10.99 19.54 0.84
CA ALA A 350 -11.43 20.41 -0.24
C ALA A 350 -10.47 20.47 -1.45
N ASN A 351 -9.18 20.20 -1.25
CA ASN A 351 -8.15 20.29 -2.28
C ASN A 351 -7.71 18.91 -2.81
N GLN A 352 -8.29 17.83 -2.29
CA GLN A 352 -7.93 16.47 -2.68
C GLN A 352 -8.48 16.11 -4.05
N MET A 353 -7.72 15.32 -4.80
CA MET A 353 -8.09 14.90 -6.16
C MET A 353 -9.01 13.68 -6.18
N VAL A 354 -9.30 13.09 -5.02
CA VAL A 354 -10.23 11.98 -4.87
C VAL A 354 -11.17 12.30 -3.74
N LYS A 355 -12.48 12.13 -3.98
CA LYS A 355 -13.50 12.41 -2.96
C LYS A 355 -13.51 11.29 -1.92
N CYS A 356 -12.82 11.51 -0.82
CA CYS A 356 -12.82 10.67 0.39
C CYS A 356 -12.58 11.57 1.60
N ASP A 357 -12.92 11.11 2.80
CA ASP A 357 -12.53 11.82 4.02
C ASP A 357 -11.29 11.16 4.66
N PRO A 358 -10.10 11.78 4.58
CA PRO A 358 -8.89 11.25 5.19
C PRO A 358 -8.97 11.14 6.72
N ARG A 359 -9.92 11.83 7.35
CA ARG A 359 -10.13 11.78 8.80
C ARG A 359 -10.73 10.45 9.25
N HIS A 360 -11.40 9.73 8.34
CA HIS A 360 -11.90 8.37 8.59
C HIS A 360 -10.84 7.31 8.31
N GLY A 361 -9.68 7.69 7.76
CA GLY A 361 -8.58 6.80 7.45
C GLY A 361 -7.31 7.10 8.24
N LYS A 362 -6.30 6.27 8.01
CA LYS A 362 -4.94 6.47 8.51
C LYS A 362 -3.99 6.66 7.34
N TYR A 363 -2.98 7.50 7.51
CA TYR A 363 -1.91 7.70 6.54
C TYR A 363 -0.84 6.62 6.72
N MET A 364 -0.56 5.90 5.65
CA MET A 364 0.56 4.94 5.59
C MET A 364 1.85 5.62 5.17
N ALA A 365 1.76 6.51 4.18
CA ALA A 365 2.86 7.28 3.65
C ALA A 365 2.40 8.64 3.17
N CYS A 366 3.26 9.65 3.28
CA CYS A 366 3.03 10.99 2.76
C CYS A 366 4.32 11.55 2.15
N CYS A 367 4.24 12.02 0.92
CA CYS A 367 5.31 12.70 0.21
C CYS A 367 4.83 14.11 -0.18
N LEU A 368 5.61 15.13 0.17
CA LEU A 368 5.35 16.53 -0.17
C LEU A 368 6.36 16.97 -1.21
N LEU A 369 5.90 17.27 -2.42
CA LEU A 369 6.71 17.72 -3.55
C LEU A 369 6.52 19.23 -3.71
N PHE A 370 7.46 20.01 -3.19
CA PHE A 370 7.47 21.46 -3.28
C PHE A 370 8.12 21.93 -4.58
N ARG A 371 7.57 23.00 -5.16
CA ARG A 371 8.12 23.70 -6.32
C ARG A 371 8.20 25.21 -6.09
N GLY A 372 9.28 25.84 -6.53
CA GLY A 372 9.49 27.28 -6.53
C GLY A 372 10.31 27.81 -5.35
N ASP A 373 9.99 29.03 -4.92
CA ASP A 373 10.69 29.70 -3.81
C ASP A 373 10.32 29.09 -2.46
N VAL A 374 11.00 28.00 -2.10
CA VAL A 374 10.74 27.20 -0.90
C VAL A 374 12.03 26.98 -0.12
N VAL A 375 12.03 27.45 1.13
CA VAL A 375 13.16 27.28 2.05
C VAL A 375 12.99 25.97 2.83
N PRO A 376 13.97 25.05 2.83
CA PRO A 376 13.86 23.75 3.52
C PRO A 376 13.55 23.86 5.03
N LYS A 377 14.04 24.94 5.68
CA LYS A 377 13.76 25.22 7.09
C LYS A 377 12.27 25.43 7.35
N ASP A 378 11.59 26.16 6.47
CA ASP A 378 10.17 26.48 6.62
C ASP A 378 9.31 25.25 6.36
N VAL A 379 9.72 24.38 5.44
CA VAL A 379 9.08 23.08 5.20
C VAL A 379 9.14 22.20 6.45
N ASN A 380 10.31 22.08 7.07
CA ASN A 380 10.45 21.29 8.30
C ASN A 380 9.61 21.84 9.46
N ALA A 381 9.51 23.17 9.59
CA ALA A 381 8.66 23.81 10.58
C ALA A 381 7.16 23.58 10.31
N ALA A 382 6.74 23.65 9.04
CA ALA A 382 5.37 23.36 8.63
C ALA A 382 5.00 21.89 8.92
N ILE A 383 5.87 20.93 8.57
CA ILE A 383 5.66 19.50 8.84
C ILE A 383 5.62 19.22 10.35
N ALA A 384 6.49 19.86 11.14
CA ALA A 384 6.45 19.73 12.60
C ALA A 384 5.09 20.18 13.16
N THR A 385 4.54 21.27 12.63
CA THR A 385 3.21 21.77 13.02
C THR A 385 2.10 20.79 12.60
N ILE A 386 2.15 20.27 11.38
CA ILE A 386 1.20 19.27 10.87
C ILE A 386 1.19 18.01 11.74
N LYS A 387 2.36 17.51 12.15
CA LYS A 387 2.50 16.33 13.03
C LYS A 387 1.86 16.50 14.41
N THR A 388 1.67 17.73 14.88
CA THR A 388 0.99 17.98 16.16
C THR A 388 -0.54 17.97 16.07
N LYS A 389 -1.10 17.99 14.85
CA LYS A 389 -2.56 18.01 14.65
C LYS A 389 -3.14 16.62 14.88
N ARG A 390 -4.08 16.53 15.84
CA ARG A 390 -4.79 15.27 16.17
C ARG A 390 -5.63 14.68 15.02
N SER A 391 -6.01 15.51 14.05
CA SER A 391 -6.81 15.09 12.89
C SER A 391 -6.01 14.27 11.87
N ILE A 392 -4.68 14.23 11.98
CA ILE A 392 -3.81 13.53 11.04
C ILE A 392 -3.20 12.35 11.78
N GLN A 393 -3.71 11.16 11.49
CA GLN A 393 -3.27 9.92 12.12
C GLN A 393 -2.44 9.11 11.12
N PHE A 394 -1.24 8.73 11.54
CA PHE A 394 -0.39 7.79 10.80
C PHE A 394 -0.56 6.38 11.38
N VAL A 395 -0.27 5.38 10.56
CA VAL A 395 -0.13 3.99 11.01
C VAL A 395 1.10 3.84 11.93
N ASP A 396 1.00 2.95 12.93
CA ASP A 396 2.00 2.89 14.01
C ASP A 396 3.36 2.39 13.54
N TRP A 397 3.36 1.49 12.56
CA TRP A 397 4.58 0.93 11.98
C TRP A 397 5.31 1.93 11.06
N CYS A 398 4.77 3.13 10.81
CA CYS A 398 5.40 4.18 10.02
C CYS A 398 5.74 5.43 10.87
N PRO A 399 6.82 5.38 11.70
CA PRO A 399 7.18 6.47 12.60
C PRO A 399 7.74 7.73 11.90
N THR A 400 8.10 7.64 10.61
CA THR A 400 8.68 8.75 9.82
C THR A 400 7.92 8.97 8.51
N GLY A 401 6.61 9.20 8.60
CA GLY A 401 5.69 9.18 7.45
C GLY A 401 5.79 10.32 6.43
N PHE A 402 6.72 11.28 6.56
CA PHE A 402 6.85 12.41 5.62
C PHE A 402 8.14 12.36 4.82
N LYS A 403 8.00 12.29 3.50
CA LYS A 403 9.07 12.52 2.51
C LYS A 403 8.91 13.90 1.89
N VAL A 404 10.01 14.56 1.55
CA VAL A 404 10.00 15.95 1.09
C VAL A 404 10.87 16.10 -0.15
N GLY A 405 10.27 16.36 -1.30
CA GLY A 405 10.98 16.79 -2.51
C GLY A 405 10.94 18.31 -2.63
N ILE A 406 12.04 18.95 -3.04
CA ILE A 406 12.09 20.40 -3.28
C ILE A 406 12.76 20.65 -4.63
N ASN A 407 12.01 21.28 -5.52
CA ASN A 407 12.49 21.81 -6.79
C ASN A 407 12.41 23.34 -6.76
N TYR A 408 13.50 24.02 -7.08
CA TYR A 408 13.60 25.48 -7.02
C TYR A 408 12.94 26.20 -8.19
N GLN A 409 12.59 25.47 -9.27
CA GLN A 409 11.88 26.07 -10.39
C GLN A 409 10.41 26.36 -10.02
N PRO A 410 9.93 27.59 -10.24
CA PRO A 410 8.54 27.94 -9.98
C PRO A 410 7.61 27.18 -10.94
N PRO A 411 6.38 26.85 -10.51
CA PRO A 411 5.37 26.28 -11.39
C PRO A 411 5.10 27.19 -12.59
N THR A 412 5.11 26.61 -13.79
CA THR A 412 4.76 27.33 -15.01
C THR A 412 3.26 27.21 -15.27
N VAL A 413 2.64 28.28 -15.76
CA VAL A 413 1.23 28.27 -16.13
C VAL A 413 1.09 28.39 -17.64
N VAL A 414 0.10 27.69 -18.19
CA VAL A 414 -0.22 27.74 -19.62
C VAL A 414 -0.79 29.14 -19.95
N PRO A 415 -0.31 29.83 -20.99
CA PRO A 415 -0.90 31.08 -21.44
C PRO A 415 -2.39 30.91 -21.77
N GLY A 416 -3.25 31.78 -21.22
CA GLY A 416 -4.70 31.63 -21.35
C GLY A 416 -5.29 30.48 -20.53
N GLY A 417 -4.54 29.96 -19.55
CA GLY A 417 -5.03 29.06 -18.51
C GLY A 417 -5.73 29.80 -17.38
N ASP A 418 -6.51 29.05 -16.59
CA ASP A 418 -7.32 29.59 -15.50
C ASP A 418 -6.53 29.82 -14.21
N LEU A 419 -5.34 29.20 -14.10
CA LEU A 419 -4.48 29.24 -12.93
C LEU A 419 -3.59 30.48 -12.89
N ALA A 420 -3.52 31.08 -11.71
CA ALA A 420 -2.60 32.14 -11.40
C ALA A 420 -1.14 31.69 -11.43
N LYS A 421 -0.24 32.59 -11.87
CA LYS A 421 1.20 32.38 -11.69
C LYS A 421 1.53 32.53 -10.20
N VAL A 422 2.03 31.45 -9.60
CA VAL A 422 2.41 31.40 -8.19
C VAL A 422 3.92 31.25 -8.03
N GLN A 423 4.47 31.80 -6.94
CA GLN A 423 5.90 31.69 -6.63
C GLN A 423 6.28 30.32 -6.06
N ARG A 424 5.31 29.64 -5.46
CA ARG A 424 5.49 28.35 -4.80
C ARG A 424 4.22 27.51 -4.87
N ALA A 425 4.38 26.20 -5.01
CA ALA A 425 3.31 25.22 -4.93
C ALA A 425 3.80 23.94 -4.26
N VAL A 426 2.88 23.09 -3.87
CA VAL A 426 3.12 21.78 -3.28
C VAL A 426 2.12 20.77 -3.83
N CYS A 427 2.64 19.63 -4.25
CA CYS A 427 1.87 18.43 -4.56
C CYS A 427 2.12 17.41 -3.46
N MET A 428 1.09 17.08 -2.70
CA MET A 428 1.11 16.00 -1.72
C MET A 428 0.65 14.71 -2.39
N LEU A 429 1.45 13.66 -2.23
CA LEU A 429 1.09 12.29 -2.54
C LEU A 429 0.99 11.53 -1.23
N SER A 430 -0.22 11.07 -0.91
CA SER A 430 -0.45 10.39 0.36
C SER A 430 -1.16 9.07 0.13
N ASN A 431 -0.58 7.98 0.65
CA ASN A 431 -1.27 6.70 0.69
C ASN A 431 -2.05 6.63 2.00
N THR A 432 -3.38 6.62 1.91
CA THR A 432 -4.29 6.58 3.06
C THR A 432 -5.34 5.50 2.86
N THR A 433 -5.74 4.87 3.97
CA THR A 433 -6.82 3.87 3.95
C THR A 433 -8.18 4.46 3.59
N ALA A 434 -8.35 5.79 3.62
CA ALA A 434 -9.58 6.45 3.21
C ALA A 434 -9.94 6.23 1.72
N VAL A 435 -8.98 5.82 0.88
CA VAL A 435 -9.26 5.46 -0.52
C VAL A 435 -10.24 4.29 -0.64
N ALA A 436 -10.36 3.44 0.39
CA ALA A 436 -11.35 2.37 0.45
C ALA A 436 -12.79 2.88 0.28
N GLU A 437 -13.10 4.10 0.72
CA GLU A 437 -14.42 4.71 0.50
C GLU A 437 -14.72 4.93 -1.00
N ALA A 438 -13.69 5.18 -1.82
CA ALA A 438 -13.86 5.32 -3.26
C ALA A 438 -14.20 3.96 -3.89
N TRP A 439 -13.47 2.90 -3.52
CA TRP A 439 -13.72 1.53 -3.97
C TRP A 439 -15.12 1.05 -3.58
N ALA A 440 -15.53 1.24 -2.33
CA ALA A 440 -16.85 0.86 -1.84
C ALA A 440 -18.02 1.48 -2.63
N ARG A 441 -17.86 2.74 -3.08
CA ARG A 441 -18.88 3.38 -3.93
C ARG A 441 -18.96 2.75 -5.31
N LEU A 442 -17.83 2.30 -5.85
CA LEU A 442 -17.76 1.67 -7.16
C LEU A 442 -18.34 0.25 -7.10
N ASP A 443 -17.91 -0.52 -6.10
CA ASP A 443 -18.40 -1.87 -5.80
C ASP A 443 -19.92 -1.88 -5.59
N HIS A 444 -20.46 -0.92 -4.83
CA HIS A 444 -21.91 -0.81 -4.64
C HIS A 444 -22.67 -0.62 -5.96
N LYS A 445 -22.16 0.23 -6.87
CA LYS A 445 -22.78 0.45 -8.18
C LYS A 445 -22.67 -0.79 -9.07
N PHE A 446 -21.52 -1.47 -9.03
CA PHE A 446 -21.31 -2.73 -9.71
C PHE A 446 -22.34 -3.77 -9.26
N ASP A 447 -22.50 -3.94 -7.95
CA ASP A 447 -23.40 -4.94 -7.35
C ASP A 447 -24.86 -4.70 -7.77
N LEU A 448 -25.31 -3.44 -7.78
CA LEU A 448 -26.67 -3.08 -8.20
C LEU A 448 -26.95 -3.49 -9.66
N MET A 449 -25.99 -3.27 -10.56
CA MET A 449 -26.15 -3.62 -11.97
C MET A 449 -26.02 -5.13 -12.20
N TYR A 450 -25.01 -5.75 -11.58
CA TYR A 450 -24.69 -7.16 -11.78
C TYR A 450 -25.73 -8.10 -11.16
N ALA A 451 -26.39 -7.70 -10.07
CA ALA A 451 -27.52 -8.42 -9.48
C ALA A 451 -28.70 -8.58 -10.45
N LYS A 452 -28.84 -7.70 -11.43
CA LYS A 452 -29.85 -7.79 -12.50
C LYS A 452 -29.28 -8.31 -13.82
N ARG A 453 -27.99 -8.64 -13.87
CA ARG A 453 -27.26 -8.98 -15.10
C ARG A 453 -27.45 -7.91 -16.19
N ALA A 454 -27.64 -6.66 -15.79
CA ALA A 454 -27.82 -5.56 -16.73
C ALA A 454 -26.53 -5.38 -17.55
N PHE A 455 -26.66 -5.22 -18.87
CA PHE A 455 -25.56 -5.00 -19.83
C PHE A 455 -24.50 -6.11 -19.96
N VAL A 456 -24.55 -7.19 -19.17
CA VAL A 456 -23.55 -8.29 -19.18
C VAL A 456 -23.40 -8.94 -20.57
N HIS A 457 -24.49 -9.08 -21.32
CA HIS A 457 -24.48 -9.68 -22.65
C HIS A 457 -23.57 -8.96 -23.66
N TRP A 458 -23.31 -7.66 -23.49
CA TRP A 458 -22.38 -6.91 -24.35
C TRP A 458 -20.93 -7.36 -24.15
N TYR A 459 -20.57 -7.76 -22.93
CA TYR A 459 -19.22 -8.21 -22.60
C TYR A 459 -19.02 -9.66 -23.04
N VAL A 460 -19.99 -10.52 -22.71
CA VAL A 460 -19.96 -11.94 -23.12
C VAL A 460 -20.00 -12.10 -24.64
N GLY A 461 -20.75 -11.24 -25.34
CA GLY A 461 -20.79 -11.23 -26.81
C GLY A 461 -19.44 -10.89 -27.47
N GLU A 462 -18.51 -10.31 -26.73
CA GLU A 462 -17.18 -9.89 -27.18
C GLU A 462 -16.09 -10.84 -26.67
N GLY A 463 -16.46 -12.07 -26.29
CA GLY A 463 -15.52 -13.13 -25.97
C GLY A 463 -14.99 -13.17 -24.54
N MET A 464 -15.55 -12.36 -23.64
CA MET A 464 -15.26 -12.40 -22.20
C MET A 464 -16.13 -13.45 -21.51
N GLU A 465 -15.59 -14.20 -20.55
CA GLU A 465 -16.41 -15.14 -19.78
C GLU A 465 -17.22 -14.41 -18.69
N GLU A 466 -18.47 -14.83 -18.45
CA GLU A 466 -19.29 -14.22 -17.38
C GLU A 466 -18.66 -14.42 -15.99
N GLY A 467 -17.88 -15.49 -15.81
CA GLY A 467 -17.17 -15.78 -14.56
C GLY A 467 -16.20 -14.66 -14.12
N GLU A 468 -15.57 -13.98 -15.08
CA GLU A 468 -14.59 -12.91 -14.82
C GLU A 468 -15.19 -11.74 -14.05
N PHE A 469 -16.48 -11.42 -14.25
CA PHE A 469 -17.15 -10.41 -13.44
C PHE A 469 -17.18 -10.75 -11.96
N SER A 470 -17.38 -12.03 -11.64
CA SER A 470 -17.47 -12.49 -10.27
C SER A 470 -16.08 -12.55 -9.64
N GLU A 471 -15.08 -12.99 -10.40
CA GLU A 471 -13.68 -13.01 -9.97
C GLU A 471 -13.15 -11.60 -9.67
N ALA A 472 -13.34 -10.67 -10.60
CA ALA A 472 -12.92 -9.28 -10.41
C ALA A 472 -13.61 -8.64 -9.20
N ARG A 473 -14.89 -8.91 -8.99
CA ARG A 473 -15.63 -8.41 -7.82
C ARG A 473 -15.14 -9.01 -6.50
N GLU A 474 -14.77 -10.28 -6.50
CA GLU A 474 -14.19 -10.95 -5.32
C GLU A 474 -12.81 -10.40 -4.98
N ASP A 475 -11.98 -10.12 -5.98
CA ASP A 475 -10.66 -9.52 -5.77
C ASP A 475 -10.75 -8.08 -5.25
N MET A 476 -11.72 -7.30 -5.75
CA MET A 476 -12.01 -5.96 -5.21
C MET A 476 -12.52 -6.02 -3.76
N ALA A 477 -13.36 -7.00 -3.41
CA ALA A 477 -13.76 -7.22 -2.02
C ALA A 477 -12.56 -7.55 -1.12
N ALA A 478 -11.60 -8.34 -1.62
CA ALA A 478 -10.37 -8.63 -0.91
C ALA A 478 -9.50 -7.37 -0.75
N LEU A 479 -9.43 -6.51 -1.78
CA LEU A 479 -8.73 -5.24 -1.72
C LEU A 479 -9.36 -4.27 -0.69
N GLU A 480 -10.68 -4.15 -0.65
CA GLU A 480 -11.37 -3.36 0.39
C GLU A 480 -10.98 -3.83 1.79
N LYS A 481 -10.97 -5.14 1.99
CA LYS A 481 -10.55 -5.76 3.24
C LYS A 481 -9.06 -5.55 3.56
N ASP A 482 -8.20 -5.46 2.55
CA ASP A 482 -6.78 -5.15 2.75
C ASP A 482 -6.58 -3.75 3.37
N TYR A 483 -7.51 -2.82 3.11
CA TYR A 483 -7.52 -1.47 3.69
C TYR A 483 -8.18 -1.40 5.09
N GLU A 484 -8.95 -2.41 5.49
CA GLU A 484 -9.53 -2.49 6.83
C GLU A 484 -8.45 -2.84 7.88
N GLU A 485 -8.60 -2.30 9.09
CA GLU A 485 -7.63 -2.54 10.17
C GLU A 485 -7.54 -4.03 10.51
N ARG A 486 -6.31 -4.54 10.59
CA ARG A 486 -6.02 -5.95 10.85
C ARG A 486 -6.17 -6.24 12.33
N GLU A 487 -7.14 -7.08 12.64
CA GLU A 487 -7.48 -7.47 14.00
C GLU A 487 -7.22 -8.97 14.18
N CYS A 488 -6.73 -9.37 15.35
CA CYS A 488 -6.40 -10.75 15.66
C CYS A 488 -7.06 -11.20 16.96
N ILE A 489 -7.63 -12.41 16.96
CA ILE A 489 -8.18 -13.04 18.15
C ILE A 489 -7.23 -14.13 18.62
N SER A 490 -6.86 -14.13 19.90
CA SER A 490 -6.08 -15.23 20.50
C SER A 490 -6.97 -16.24 21.23
N ILE A 491 -6.65 -17.52 21.11
CA ILE A 491 -7.33 -18.64 21.78
C ILE A 491 -6.30 -19.37 22.62
N HIS A 492 -6.53 -19.42 23.93
CA HIS A 492 -5.65 -20.05 24.92
C HIS A 492 -6.32 -21.31 25.44
N MET A 493 -5.72 -22.48 25.18
CA MET A 493 -6.37 -23.78 25.39
C MET A 493 -5.64 -24.67 26.40
N GLY A 494 -6.44 -25.23 27.32
CA GLY A 494 -6.00 -26.09 28.40
C GLY A 494 -5.16 -25.37 29.44
N GLN A 495 -4.90 -26.04 30.56
CA GLN A 495 -4.20 -25.49 31.72
C GLN A 495 -2.94 -24.69 31.37
N ALA A 496 -2.05 -25.27 30.55
CA ALA A 496 -0.83 -24.61 30.14
C ALA A 496 -1.07 -23.42 29.21
N GLY A 497 -2.01 -23.52 28.26
CA GLY A 497 -2.35 -22.42 27.35
C GLY A 497 -2.93 -21.24 28.11
N VAL A 498 -3.84 -21.49 29.05
CA VAL A 498 -4.46 -20.44 29.88
C VAL A 498 -3.43 -19.76 30.78
N GLN A 499 -2.53 -20.52 31.42
CA GLN A 499 -1.47 -19.94 32.27
C GLN A 499 -0.48 -19.08 31.48
N ILE A 500 -0.05 -19.55 30.31
CA ILE A 500 0.85 -18.79 29.42
C ILE A 500 0.13 -17.55 28.90
N GLY A 501 -1.11 -17.71 28.43
CA GLY A 501 -1.94 -16.62 27.95
C GLY A 501 -2.08 -15.53 28.99
N ASN A 502 -2.42 -15.88 30.23
CA ASN A 502 -2.54 -14.94 31.33
C ASN A 502 -1.21 -14.17 31.53
N ALA A 503 -0.09 -14.86 31.61
CA ALA A 503 1.23 -14.22 31.75
C ALA A 503 1.60 -13.32 30.55
N CYS A 504 1.26 -13.72 29.33
CA CYS A 504 1.46 -12.91 28.13
C CYS A 504 0.65 -11.62 28.20
N TRP A 505 -0.64 -11.67 28.56
CA TRP A 505 -1.49 -10.49 28.66
C TRP A 505 -1.07 -9.56 29.81
N GLU A 506 -0.58 -10.09 30.93
CA GLU A 506 0.04 -9.28 31.98
C GLU A 506 1.25 -8.50 31.45
N LEU A 507 2.13 -9.16 30.68
CA LEU A 507 3.28 -8.52 30.05
C LEU A 507 2.86 -7.47 29.01
N TYR A 508 1.90 -7.79 28.13
CA TYR A 508 1.37 -6.84 27.15
C TYR A 508 0.77 -5.60 27.83
N CYS A 509 0.00 -5.78 28.90
CA CYS A 509 -0.55 -4.64 29.65
C CYS A 509 0.56 -3.78 30.29
N LEU A 510 1.61 -4.41 30.82
CA LEU A 510 2.75 -3.69 31.41
C LEU A 510 3.56 -2.92 30.35
N GLU A 511 3.79 -3.52 29.17
CA GLU A 511 4.49 -2.89 28.04
C GLU A 511 3.72 -1.67 27.51
N HIS A 512 2.40 -1.82 27.36
CA HIS A 512 1.51 -0.74 26.88
C HIS A 512 1.03 0.20 27.99
N GLY A 513 1.37 -0.06 29.26
CA GLY A 513 0.99 0.76 30.40
C GLY A 513 -0.51 0.76 30.72
N ILE A 514 -1.22 -0.31 30.39
CA ILE A 514 -2.63 -0.54 30.71
C ILE A 514 -2.71 -1.02 32.17
N LEU A 515 -3.56 -0.36 32.97
CA LEU A 515 -3.80 -0.72 34.36
C LEU A 515 -4.60 -2.04 34.46
N PRO A 516 -4.58 -2.72 35.62
CA PRO A 516 -5.27 -4.00 35.78
C PRO A 516 -6.80 -3.95 35.60
N ASP A 517 -7.40 -2.76 35.63
CA ASP A 517 -8.81 -2.49 35.34
C ASP A 517 -9.10 -2.24 33.84
N GLY A 518 -8.05 -2.26 33.00
CA GLY A 518 -8.10 -2.01 31.56
C GLY A 518 -8.08 -0.52 31.18
N GLN A 519 -7.82 0.40 32.12
CA GLN A 519 -7.72 1.83 31.85
C GLN A 519 -6.27 2.27 31.59
N MET A 520 -6.06 3.28 30.75
CA MET A 520 -4.75 3.93 30.62
C MET A 520 -4.62 5.12 31.60
N PRO A 521 -3.47 5.31 32.26
CA PRO A 521 -3.21 6.51 33.07
C PRO A 521 -3.27 7.78 32.21
N SER A 522 -3.92 8.82 32.74
CA SER A 522 -4.14 10.12 32.05
C SER A 522 -2.88 10.76 31.48
N ASP A 523 -1.72 10.57 32.12
CA ASP A 523 -0.43 11.15 31.71
C ASP A 523 0.25 10.43 30.54
N LYS A 524 -0.15 9.19 30.21
CA LYS A 524 0.39 8.42 29.07
C LYS A 524 -0.47 8.50 27.81
N SER A 525 -1.67 9.08 27.91
CA SER A 525 -2.59 9.30 26.78
C SER A 525 -2.04 10.23 25.69
N THR A 526 -0.93 10.95 25.96
CA THR A 526 -0.47 12.08 25.13
C THR A 526 0.85 11.85 24.38
N GLY A 527 1.46 10.66 24.38
CA GLY A 527 2.75 10.52 23.68
C GLY A 527 3.29 9.12 23.35
N ARG A 528 2.58 8.03 23.64
CA ARG A 528 2.99 6.65 23.32
C ARG A 528 1.80 5.71 23.09
N ALA A 529 0.72 6.22 22.52
CA ALA A 529 -0.37 5.35 22.05
C ALA A 529 0.06 4.68 20.74
N ASP A 530 0.88 3.63 20.85
CA ASP A 530 1.16 2.69 19.75
C ASP A 530 -0.14 1.94 19.46
N ASN A 531 -0.89 2.22 18.38
CA ASN A 531 -2.15 1.49 18.09
C ASN A 531 -1.95 0.01 17.73
N SER A 532 -0.73 -0.55 17.89
CA SER A 532 -0.51 -2.00 17.89
C SER A 532 -1.33 -2.70 18.99
N PHE A 533 -1.80 -1.96 20.01
CA PHE A 533 -2.74 -2.51 20.99
C PHE A 533 -4.12 -2.79 20.37
N ASN A 534 -4.62 -2.02 19.40
CA ASN A 534 -5.94 -2.27 18.81
C ASN A 534 -6.02 -3.59 18.04
N THR A 535 -4.91 -4.08 17.49
CA THR A 535 -4.85 -5.42 16.88
C THR A 535 -5.28 -6.51 17.87
N PHE A 536 -4.97 -6.33 19.16
CA PHE A 536 -5.11 -7.32 20.22
C PHE A 536 -6.14 -6.94 21.30
N PHE A 537 -6.54 -5.69 21.41
CA PHE A 537 -7.47 -5.16 22.41
C PHE A 537 -8.67 -4.52 21.71
N SER A 538 -9.86 -4.67 22.29
CA SER A 538 -11.07 -3.92 21.94
C SER A 538 -11.32 -2.82 22.97
N GLU A 539 -11.65 -1.62 22.51
CA GLU A 539 -12.09 -0.55 23.39
C GLU A 539 -13.60 -0.67 23.64
N THR A 540 -13.99 -0.73 24.91
CA THR A 540 -15.39 -0.68 25.32
C THR A 540 -15.85 0.77 25.44
N GLY A 541 -17.15 1.05 25.27
CA GLY A 541 -17.71 2.41 25.34
C GLY A 541 -17.48 3.19 26.67
N ALA A 542 -16.84 2.57 27.66
CA ALA A 542 -16.39 3.18 28.91
C ALA A 542 -14.88 3.54 28.92
N GLY A 543 -14.18 3.47 27.79
CA GLY A 543 -12.73 3.76 27.68
C GLY A 543 -11.82 2.66 28.24
N LYS A 544 -12.37 1.46 28.43
CA LYS A 544 -11.64 0.29 28.95
C LYS A 544 -11.21 -0.62 27.80
N HIS A 545 -9.95 -1.01 27.80
CA HIS A 545 -9.33 -1.88 26.80
C HIS A 545 -9.40 -3.33 27.27
N VAL A 546 -10.05 -4.18 26.48
CA VAL A 546 -10.28 -5.60 26.78
C VAL A 546 -9.54 -6.45 25.74
N PRO A 547 -8.71 -7.42 26.13
CA PRO A 547 -8.06 -8.34 25.21
C PRO A 547 -9.05 -9.05 24.29
N ARG A 548 -8.75 -9.18 23.00
CA ARG A 548 -9.42 -10.05 22.03
C ARG A 548 -8.92 -11.48 22.22
N ALA A 549 -9.27 -12.06 23.36
CA ALA A 549 -8.84 -13.39 23.76
C ALA A 549 -10.00 -14.27 24.21
N VAL A 550 -9.89 -15.57 23.97
CA VAL A 550 -10.75 -16.61 24.55
C VAL A 550 -9.86 -17.60 25.29
N PHE A 551 -10.17 -17.84 26.56
CA PHE A 551 -9.48 -18.82 27.39
C PHE A 551 -10.42 -20.01 27.61
N VAL A 552 -9.92 -21.21 27.33
CA VAL A 552 -10.70 -22.44 27.37
C VAL A 552 -9.95 -23.46 28.19
N ASP A 553 -10.55 -23.89 29.30
CA ASP A 553 -10.07 -25.04 30.07
C ASP A 553 -11.26 -25.91 30.46
N LEU A 554 -11.09 -27.23 30.37
CA LEU A 554 -12.09 -28.19 30.82
C LEU A 554 -12.08 -28.33 32.34
N GLU A 555 -10.99 -27.94 33.01
CA GLU A 555 -10.89 -27.88 34.46
C GLU A 555 -11.06 -26.43 34.97
N PRO A 556 -11.90 -26.20 36.00
CA PRO A 556 -12.19 -24.84 36.47
C PRO A 556 -11.02 -24.19 37.23
N THR A 557 -10.09 -24.98 37.76
CA THR A 557 -9.00 -24.54 38.65
C THR A 557 -8.16 -23.39 38.09
N VAL A 558 -7.80 -23.45 36.81
CA VAL A 558 -6.89 -22.47 36.18
C VAL A 558 -7.64 -21.21 35.74
N ASN A 559 -8.87 -21.36 35.26
CA ASN A 559 -9.72 -20.21 34.94
C ASN A 559 -10.14 -19.46 36.20
N ASP A 560 -10.30 -20.13 37.34
CA ASP A 560 -10.55 -19.49 38.63
C ASP A 560 -9.31 -18.72 39.15
N GLU A 561 -8.09 -19.18 38.84
CA GLU A 561 -6.87 -18.40 39.07
C GLU A 561 -6.84 -17.10 38.24
N VAL A 562 -7.30 -17.14 36.98
CA VAL A 562 -7.45 -15.93 36.14
C VAL A 562 -8.55 -15.01 36.68
N ARG A 563 -9.66 -15.56 37.18
CA ARG A 563 -10.76 -14.79 37.81
C ARG A 563 -10.39 -14.15 39.15
N THR A 564 -9.35 -14.62 39.81
CA THR A 564 -8.89 -14.12 41.11
C THR A 564 -7.55 -13.38 41.04
N GLY A 565 -6.92 -13.36 39.87
CA GLY A 565 -5.63 -12.72 39.63
C GLY A 565 -5.67 -11.20 39.58
N THR A 566 -4.49 -10.57 39.53
CA THR A 566 -4.31 -9.11 39.52
C THR A 566 -5.09 -8.44 38.38
N TYR A 567 -5.17 -9.09 37.21
CA TYR A 567 -5.84 -8.59 36.01
C TYR A 567 -7.22 -9.23 35.77
N HIS A 568 -7.89 -9.75 36.80
CA HIS A 568 -9.22 -10.37 36.66
C HIS A 568 -10.28 -9.43 36.07
N GLN A 569 -10.12 -8.12 36.24
CA GLN A 569 -11.02 -7.11 35.69
C GLN A 569 -10.76 -6.84 34.21
N LEU A 570 -9.63 -7.27 33.65
CA LEU A 570 -9.25 -7.03 32.27
C LEU A 570 -10.13 -7.81 31.28
N LEU A 571 -10.51 -9.04 31.63
CA LEU A 571 -11.29 -9.95 30.77
C LEU A 571 -12.78 -9.91 31.12
N HIS A 572 -13.64 -10.00 30.10
CA HIS A 572 -15.06 -10.21 30.30
C HIS A 572 -15.33 -11.67 30.75
N PRO A 573 -16.27 -11.95 31.67
CA PRO A 573 -16.55 -13.31 32.14
C PRO A 573 -16.88 -14.30 31.03
N GLU A 574 -17.44 -13.82 29.91
CA GLU A 574 -17.75 -14.67 28.74
C GLU A 574 -16.53 -15.09 27.92
N GLN A 575 -15.35 -14.50 28.16
CA GLN A 575 -14.07 -14.88 27.53
C GLN A 575 -13.41 -16.06 28.25
N LEU A 576 -13.88 -16.43 29.44
CA LEU A 576 -13.37 -17.53 30.25
C LEU A 576 -14.35 -18.71 30.20
N ILE A 577 -14.01 -19.75 29.44
CA ILE A 577 -14.85 -20.93 29.22
C ILE A 577 -14.33 -22.09 30.05
N THR A 578 -15.13 -22.53 31.02
CA THR A 578 -14.87 -23.68 31.89
C THR A 578 -15.78 -24.86 31.55
N GLY A 579 -15.25 -26.08 31.55
CA GLY A 579 -16.06 -27.30 31.55
C GLY A 579 -16.91 -27.44 32.84
N LYS A 580 -18.02 -28.18 32.77
CA LYS A 580 -18.73 -28.66 33.97
C LYS A 580 -17.86 -29.70 34.69
N GLU A 581 -18.00 -29.83 36.01
CA GLU A 581 -17.36 -30.90 36.79
C GLU A 581 -17.54 -32.26 36.05
N ASP A 582 -16.46 -33.04 35.97
CA ASP A 582 -16.31 -34.31 35.23
C ASP A 582 -16.12 -34.27 33.69
N ALA A 583 -16.05 -33.10 33.04
CA ALA A 583 -15.84 -33.01 31.59
C ALA A 583 -14.49 -33.62 31.12
N SER A 584 -13.40 -33.43 31.86
CA SER A 584 -12.08 -34.00 31.53
C SER A 584 -12.05 -35.52 31.67
N ASN A 585 -12.68 -36.05 32.72
CA ASN A 585 -12.80 -37.49 32.98
C ASN A 585 -13.72 -38.19 31.97
N ASN A 586 -14.81 -37.54 31.54
CA ASN A 586 -15.74 -38.11 30.56
C ASN A 586 -15.17 -38.09 29.13
N TYR A 587 -14.42 -37.05 28.76
CA TYR A 587 -13.70 -37.01 27.48
C TYR A 587 -12.61 -38.09 27.42
N ALA A 588 -11.86 -38.29 28.51
CA ALA A 588 -10.87 -39.37 28.64
C ALA A 588 -11.49 -40.79 28.60
N ARG A 589 -12.79 -40.92 28.91
CA ARG A 589 -13.57 -42.17 28.82
C ARG A 589 -14.26 -42.39 27.47
N GLY A 590 -14.06 -41.49 26.50
CA GLY A 590 -14.57 -41.63 25.13
C GLY A 590 -15.99 -41.07 24.91
N ASP A 591 -16.52 -40.28 25.84
CA ASP A 591 -17.83 -39.63 25.68
C ASP A 591 -17.67 -38.22 25.06
N TYR A 592 -17.66 -38.17 23.72
CA TYR A 592 -17.41 -36.95 22.93
C TYR A 592 -18.55 -35.92 22.94
N THR A 593 -19.68 -36.24 23.56
CA THR A 593 -20.89 -35.40 23.62
C THR A 593 -20.63 -34.08 24.37
N ILE A 594 -19.94 -34.14 25.51
CA ILE A 594 -19.57 -32.96 26.33
C ILE A 594 -18.53 -32.09 25.62
N GLY A 595 -17.58 -32.71 24.90
CA GLY A 595 -16.58 -31.98 24.11
C GLY A 595 -17.20 -31.17 22.98
N LYS A 596 -18.28 -31.68 22.35
CA LYS A 596 -18.98 -31.00 21.27
C LYS A 596 -19.74 -29.75 21.73
N GLU A 597 -20.40 -29.81 22.88
CA GLU A 597 -21.10 -28.65 23.46
C GLU A 597 -20.14 -27.51 23.81
N ILE A 598 -18.97 -27.84 24.37
CA ILE A 598 -17.96 -26.83 24.70
C ILE A 598 -17.33 -26.25 23.43
N ILE A 599 -17.08 -27.07 22.40
CA ILE A 599 -16.63 -26.56 21.09
C ILE A 599 -17.66 -25.61 20.49
N ASP A 600 -18.94 -25.98 20.49
CA ASP A 600 -20.00 -25.13 19.95
C ASP A 600 -20.12 -23.80 20.74
N LEU A 601 -19.91 -23.84 22.07
CA LEU A 601 -19.84 -22.63 22.91
C LEU A 601 -18.60 -21.77 22.60
N VAL A 602 -17.42 -22.38 22.43
CA VAL A 602 -16.19 -21.67 22.04
C VAL A 602 -16.37 -21.01 20.67
N LEU A 603 -16.99 -21.71 19.72
CA LEU A 603 -17.30 -21.19 18.39
C LEU A 603 -18.29 -20.02 18.47
N ASP A 604 -19.34 -20.09 19.30
CA ASP A 604 -20.28 -18.97 19.50
C ASP A 604 -19.59 -17.73 20.09
N ARG A 605 -18.74 -17.91 21.09
CA ARG A 605 -17.98 -16.81 21.71
C ARG A 605 -16.94 -16.22 20.77
N PHE A 606 -16.24 -17.08 20.02
CA PHE A 606 -15.30 -16.64 18.99
C PHE A 606 -16.03 -15.89 17.86
N ARG A 607 -17.23 -16.32 17.46
CA ARG A 607 -18.06 -15.59 16.49
C ARG A 607 -18.47 -14.22 17.01
N LYS A 608 -18.94 -14.11 18.26
CA LYS A 608 -19.29 -12.80 18.85
C LYS A 608 -18.10 -11.84 18.93
N LEU A 609 -16.90 -12.34 19.24
CA LEU A 609 -15.67 -11.54 19.19
C LEU A 609 -15.26 -11.19 17.76
N GLY A 610 -15.43 -12.12 16.81
CA GLY A 610 -15.19 -11.88 15.40
C GLY A 610 -16.16 -10.86 14.79
N ASP A 611 -17.43 -10.87 15.19
CA ASP A 611 -18.45 -9.90 14.75
C ASP A 611 -18.19 -8.49 15.33
N GLN A 612 -17.41 -8.40 16.41
CA GLN A 612 -16.90 -7.12 16.94
C GLN A 612 -15.62 -6.64 16.23
N CYS A 613 -15.02 -7.49 15.39
CA CYS A 613 -13.86 -7.13 14.61
C CYS A 613 -14.32 -6.54 13.27
N THR A 614 -13.81 -5.36 12.91
CA THR A 614 -14.00 -4.76 11.59
C THR A 614 -13.16 -5.45 10.52
N GLY A 615 -12.06 -6.13 10.90
CA GLY A 615 -11.13 -6.76 9.95
C GLY A 615 -10.34 -7.94 10.52
N LEU A 616 -11.02 -9.01 10.94
CA LEU A 616 -10.36 -10.21 11.50
C LEU A 616 -9.46 -10.89 10.45
N GLN A 617 -8.15 -10.89 10.67
CA GLN A 617 -7.16 -11.44 9.73
C GLN A 617 -6.80 -12.91 10.01
N GLY A 618 -6.88 -13.31 11.28
CA GLY A 618 -6.52 -14.66 11.72
C GLY A 618 -6.62 -14.81 13.23
N PHE A 619 -6.35 -16.02 13.70
CA PHE A 619 -6.36 -16.33 15.13
C PHE A 619 -5.11 -17.09 15.57
N LEU A 620 -4.65 -16.76 16.77
CA LEU A 620 -3.50 -17.42 17.43
C LEU A 620 -4.01 -18.52 18.34
N VAL A 621 -3.49 -19.74 18.24
CA VAL A 621 -3.88 -20.85 19.15
C VAL A 621 -2.69 -21.27 19.99
N PHE A 622 -2.84 -21.13 21.31
CA PHE A 622 -1.85 -21.54 22.31
C PHE A 622 -2.30 -22.84 22.98
N HIS A 623 -1.51 -23.91 22.86
CA HIS A 623 -1.81 -25.21 23.47
C HIS A 623 -0.55 -25.94 23.98
N SER A 624 -0.73 -27.00 24.78
CA SER A 624 0.35 -27.90 25.25
C SER A 624 0.11 -29.37 24.87
N PHE A 625 1.19 -30.12 24.57
CA PHE A 625 1.13 -31.55 24.19
C PHE A 625 1.09 -32.54 25.38
N GLY A 626 0.95 -32.06 26.62
CA GLY A 626 1.18 -32.86 27.82
C GLY A 626 -0.01 -33.66 28.38
N GLY A 627 -1.24 -33.45 27.91
CA GLY A 627 -2.46 -34.07 28.47
C GLY A 627 -3.30 -34.74 27.39
N GLY A 628 -3.64 -36.03 27.57
CA GLY A 628 -4.35 -36.85 26.58
C GLY A 628 -5.75 -36.35 26.16
N THR A 629 -6.31 -35.38 26.87
CA THR A 629 -7.60 -34.73 26.56
C THR A 629 -7.46 -33.44 25.74
N GLY A 630 -6.32 -32.74 25.81
CA GLY A 630 -6.12 -31.41 25.23
C GLY A 630 -5.80 -31.41 23.72
N SER A 631 -5.10 -32.42 23.22
CA SER A 631 -4.65 -32.48 21.81
C SER A 631 -5.79 -32.76 20.84
N GLY A 632 -6.67 -33.72 21.15
CA GLY A 632 -7.83 -34.06 20.30
C GLY A 632 -8.89 -32.95 20.27
N PHE A 633 -9.14 -32.31 21.42
CA PHE A 633 -10.08 -31.18 21.52
C PHE A 633 -9.59 -29.95 20.74
N THR A 634 -8.29 -29.63 20.83
CA THR A 634 -7.68 -28.52 20.08
C THR A 634 -7.70 -28.78 18.57
N SER A 635 -7.36 -30.00 18.14
CA SER A 635 -7.40 -30.37 16.71
C SER A 635 -8.80 -30.22 16.12
N LEU A 636 -9.83 -30.70 16.83
CA LEU A 636 -11.22 -30.61 16.38
C LEU A 636 -11.72 -29.16 16.36
N LEU A 637 -11.32 -28.33 17.34
CA LEU A 637 -11.65 -26.91 17.34
C LEU A 637 -11.00 -26.17 16.18
N VAL A 638 -9.70 -26.40 15.93
CA VAL A 638 -8.96 -25.78 14.82
C VAL A 638 -9.56 -26.18 13.48
N GLU A 639 -9.88 -27.46 13.28
CA GLU A 639 -10.55 -27.94 12.08
C GLU A 639 -11.89 -27.24 11.86
N ARG A 640 -12.71 -27.12 12.91
CA ARG A 640 -14.05 -26.52 12.82
C ARG A 640 -14.02 -25.00 12.65
N LEU A 641 -13.09 -24.31 13.31
CA LEU A 641 -12.79 -22.90 13.08
C LEU A 641 -12.33 -22.66 11.64
N SER A 642 -11.45 -23.53 11.13
CA SER A 642 -10.96 -23.46 9.76
C SER A 642 -12.10 -23.63 8.75
N VAL A 643 -12.99 -24.60 8.95
CA VAL A 643 -14.15 -24.82 8.06
C VAL A 643 -15.16 -23.67 8.14
N ASP A 644 -15.49 -23.18 9.33
CA ASP A 644 -16.48 -22.10 9.50
C ASP A 644 -15.98 -20.77 8.89
N TYR A 645 -14.70 -20.42 9.07
CA TYR A 645 -14.15 -19.18 8.54
C TYR A 645 -13.68 -19.28 7.08
N SER A 646 -13.22 -20.45 6.62
CA SER A 646 -12.96 -20.69 5.20
C SER A 646 -14.23 -20.46 4.36
N LYS A 647 -15.40 -20.88 4.87
CA LYS A 647 -16.70 -20.69 4.20
C LYS A 647 -17.23 -19.26 4.25
N LYS A 648 -16.97 -18.51 5.33
CA LYS A 648 -17.51 -17.15 5.52
C LYS A 648 -16.63 -16.05 4.93
N SER A 649 -15.31 -16.27 4.83
CA SER A 649 -14.38 -15.16 4.62
C SER A 649 -13.29 -15.38 3.57
N LYS A 650 -13.22 -16.57 2.92
CA LYS A 650 -12.19 -16.95 1.92
C LYS A 650 -10.76 -16.49 2.31
N LEU A 651 -10.48 -16.39 3.61
CA LEU A 651 -9.20 -15.95 4.15
C LEU A 651 -8.20 -17.11 4.06
N GLU A 652 -6.96 -16.83 3.68
CA GLU A 652 -5.81 -17.59 4.18
C GLU A 652 -5.71 -17.36 5.69
N VAL A 653 -6.50 -18.11 6.46
CA VAL A 653 -6.39 -18.12 7.92
C VAL A 653 -4.99 -18.62 8.26
N SER A 654 -4.11 -17.70 8.64
CA SER A 654 -2.77 -18.06 9.12
C SER A 654 -2.91 -18.60 10.54
N ILE A 655 -2.95 -19.94 10.66
CA ILE A 655 -2.99 -20.63 11.95
C ILE A 655 -1.57 -20.68 12.50
N PHE A 656 -1.26 -19.79 13.42
CA PHE A 656 -0.02 -19.84 14.17
C PHE A 656 -0.22 -20.72 15.40
N LEU A 657 0.23 -21.97 15.30
CA LEU A 657 0.19 -22.95 16.38
C LEU A 657 1.46 -22.83 17.23
N PHE A 658 1.35 -22.21 18.39
CA PHE A 658 2.47 -22.15 19.34
C PHE A 658 2.45 -23.40 20.23
N ILE A 659 3.32 -24.35 19.91
CA ILE A 659 3.46 -25.63 20.60
C ILE A 659 4.54 -25.51 21.68
N TYR A 660 4.17 -25.69 22.95
CA TYR A 660 5.12 -25.77 24.06
C TYR A 660 5.36 -27.22 24.50
N PHE A 661 6.62 -27.65 24.53
CA PHE A 661 7.07 -28.85 25.23
C PHE A 661 7.35 -28.50 26.70
N ILE A 662 6.38 -28.74 27.58
CA ILE A 662 6.63 -28.61 29.02
C ILE A 662 7.34 -29.89 29.49
N SER A 663 8.66 -29.81 29.62
CA SER A 663 9.46 -30.82 30.31
C SER A 663 9.08 -30.84 31.81
N PRO A 664 9.02 -32.00 32.48
CA PRO A 664 8.57 -32.13 33.88
C PRO A 664 9.37 -31.33 34.92
N LEU A 665 10.44 -30.63 34.54
CA LEU A 665 11.15 -29.67 35.40
C LEU A 665 10.30 -28.45 35.81
N PHE A 666 9.27 -28.06 35.03
CA PHE A 666 8.44 -26.91 35.40
C PHE A 666 7.57 -27.14 36.65
N ASN A 667 7.25 -28.40 36.97
CA ASN A 667 6.54 -28.77 38.20
C ASN A 667 7.37 -28.59 39.47
N GLN A 668 8.70 -28.42 39.38
CA GLN A 668 9.53 -28.08 40.54
C GLN A 668 9.57 -26.57 40.82
N VAL A 669 9.34 -25.71 39.81
CA VAL A 669 9.37 -24.26 39.98
C VAL A 669 8.14 -23.75 40.75
N GLY A 670 6.98 -24.41 40.59
CA GLY A 670 5.78 -24.13 41.38
C GLY A 670 5.93 -24.44 42.88
N LYS A 671 6.85 -25.34 43.27
CA LYS A 671 7.12 -25.68 44.68
C LYS A 671 8.16 -24.78 45.36
N LEU A 672 8.83 -23.90 44.62
CA LEU A 672 9.86 -22.99 45.18
C LEU A 672 9.30 -21.63 45.63
N ARG A 673 7.99 -21.37 45.49
CA ARG A 673 7.34 -20.12 45.95
C ARG A 673 7.05 -20.06 47.45
N THR A 674 7.38 -21.10 48.25
CA THR A 674 7.09 -21.16 49.70
C THR A 674 8.31 -20.97 50.61
N SER A 675 9.40 -20.34 50.14
CA SER A 675 10.51 -19.94 51.01
C SER A 675 10.76 -18.44 50.94
N SER A 676 10.46 -17.78 52.06
CA SER A 676 10.74 -16.38 52.36
C SER A 676 12.25 -16.10 52.39
N HIS A 677 12.62 -14.90 51.92
CA HIS A 677 13.95 -14.30 51.85
C HIS A 677 14.93 -14.81 50.78
N LEU A 678 15.01 -14.11 49.65
CA LEU A 678 16.31 -13.80 49.03
C LEU A 678 16.25 -12.56 48.12
N GLN A 679 17.20 -11.66 48.34
CA GLN A 679 17.38 -10.37 47.67
C GLN A 679 17.68 -10.51 46.17
N LEU A 680 17.11 -9.60 45.38
CA LEU A 680 17.43 -9.38 43.97
C LEU A 680 18.92 -9.02 43.79
N ARG A 681 19.65 -9.83 43.01
CA ARG A 681 20.85 -9.39 42.26
C ARG A 681 20.76 -9.87 40.81
N PRO A 682 21.25 -9.07 39.83
CA PRO A 682 21.10 -9.37 38.41
C PRO A 682 22.18 -10.36 37.94
N CYS A 683 21.80 -11.50 37.35
CA CYS A 683 22.73 -12.48 36.79
C CYS A 683 22.69 -12.48 35.25
N GLN A 684 23.77 -11.99 34.65
CA GLN A 684 24.06 -11.95 33.21
C GLN A 684 24.55 -13.29 32.60
N ASP A 685 24.44 -14.44 33.30
CA ASP A 685 25.11 -15.68 32.90
C ASP A 685 24.24 -16.79 32.26
N LYS A 686 22.98 -16.51 31.87
CA LYS A 686 22.09 -17.55 31.29
C LYS A 686 22.09 -17.69 29.76
N ALA A 687 22.91 -16.92 29.03
CA ALA A 687 22.97 -17.02 27.56
C ALA A 687 23.70 -18.25 27.02
N LYS A 688 24.52 -18.95 27.83
CA LYS A 688 25.33 -20.10 27.37
C LYS A 688 24.64 -21.46 27.44
N GLN A 689 23.44 -21.56 28.01
CA GLN A 689 22.72 -22.84 28.15
C GLN A 689 21.77 -23.15 26.98
N PHE A 690 21.44 -22.17 26.13
CA PHE A 690 20.58 -22.37 24.97
C PHE A 690 21.31 -22.99 23.75
N ASP A 691 22.62 -22.77 23.61
CA ASP A 691 23.39 -23.29 22.48
C ASP A 691 23.62 -24.82 22.52
N ASN A 692 23.49 -25.46 23.69
CA ASN A 692 23.76 -26.90 23.84
C ASN A 692 22.56 -27.82 23.54
N ILE A 693 21.36 -27.28 23.28
CA ILE A 693 20.15 -28.10 23.03
C ILE A 693 19.98 -28.46 21.53
N GLN A 694 20.72 -27.81 20.64
CA GLN A 694 20.67 -28.07 19.18
C GLN A 694 21.40 -29.37 18.74
N GLN A 695 22.02 -30.16 19.64
CA GLN A 695 22.88 -31.30 19.25
C GLN A 695 22.40 -32.71 19.63
N HIS A 696 21.20 -32.92 20.19
CA HIS A 696 20.70 -34.28 20.43
C HIS A 696 19.58 -34.71 19.48
N ARG A 697 20.00 -35.40 18.40
CA ARG A 697 19.15 -36.31 17.61
C ARG A 697 18.69 -37.47 18.49
N VAL A 698 17.38 -37.67 18.59
CA VAL A 698 16.80 -38.97 18.95
C VAL A 698 15.84 -39.39 17.84
N THR A 699 16.33 -40.34 17.04
CA THR A 699 15.58 -41.20 16.15
C THR A 699 14.61 -42.06 16.96
N HIS A 700 13.30 -41.87 16.80
CA HIS A 700 12.34 -42.97 16.79
C HIS A 700 11.09 -42.58 16.01
N GLY A 701 10.73 -43.46 15.07
CA GLY A 701 9.68 -43.21 14.10
C GLY A 701 8.29 -43.50 14.66
N VAL A 702 7.35 -42.63 14.29
CA VAL A 702 5.97 -43.01 13.99
C VAL A 702 5.60 -42.25 12.72
N LYS A 703 5.70 -42.93 11.58
CA LYS A 703 4.95 -42.61 10.38
C LYS A 703 3.51 -43.02 10.67
N GLN A 704 2.55 -42.10 10.65
CA GLN A 704 1.31 -42.24 9.88
C GLN A 704 0.30 -41.12 10.20
N THR A 705 -0.29 -40.63 9.11
CA THR A 705 -1.63 -40.02 9.01
C THR A 705 -1.92 -38.81 9.87
N TYR A 706 -1.82 -37.61 9.28
CA TYR A 706 -3.00 -36.82 8.92
C TYR A 706 -2.62 -35.97 7.69
N SER A 707 -3.18 -36.37 6.53
CA SER A 707 -3.28 -35.55 5.33
C SER A 707 -4.74 -35.15 5.21
N GLN A 708 -5.05 -33.90 5.54
CA GLN A 708 -6.02 -33.04 4.87
C GLN A 708 -5.89 -31.65 5.47
#